data_AF-A0A949Y171-F1
#
_entry.id   AF-A0A949Y171-F1
#
_cell.length_a   1.000
_cell.length_b   1.000
_cell.length_c   1.000
_cell.angle_alpha   90.00
_cell.angle_beta   90.00
_cell.angle_gamma   90.00
#
_symmetry.space_group_name_H-M   'P 1'
#
loop_
_entity.id
_entity.type
_entity.pdbx_description
1 polymer ?
#
loop_
_entity_poly.entity_id
_entity_poly.type
_entity_poly.pdbx_seq_one_letter_code
_entity_poly.pdbx_strand_id
1 'polypeptide(L)'
;QAEALVERRRVEVESSGSIHLTATVDPDRLRLDWRIGVEAGGEPLRSLPLAVVGPIVGARDVTFLDEATGMPLARRPLDARRRAAEGLPESGDAWELARPGTGPGRVTLRARLEVPWSGRGTIPLLALPERFQARGLVLVAVNRGLRSTVESRGLRGLDPMVAGRAREAEDQDVGDNQPPPDPVAYRWAHAFGTAGANADDRLELRTERLEPSRASGVIGEAILTTYVAFGGARRQHLVLRVVATDVSALEVTLPDGATLARVRRDGQAVAPTRLGRGLAIPLAAPQPSRTCSTIVLDYLTPQRPSSDPTTVRPELPATSPPCVGFRWQVVAPEPWVVARSGPGLVAADPVTAPPWTRWPFGSWRGEAGDPSSRTLEAAMLRALDERVVATRPEEVALGEWFLRWDSGTWPLVIDRLALGSAGWGPKSRVLPPRADPARRGAARAAVRPLGLTVVPIGGVLLITIQAEAPDRPGGPLRDPAARAAWEATLREATAWGADPSDRFQSVARWRGEVTPKAPASSEADDDSAQAPAGWRVWRFAAPGWPGPDALVRLVDERSRAAWRWAIALAVQVVGIAAGRLPAPTRAAGLAALLAVALLAAAIPEARASEVPSGAIGGALAVLCFWLGQALPRRIRGAVWESRASTTSRAANLGARLTLLVLVGCVASALSAPPEPVGRDREPPILALFPFDGPPDPSRAPDRVLLRLEDYDRLRALTEEGQFQAGPDVGVGALAASHRVAWQGDNDVIVESEFELSNDARSGSAEAWDFPVEGVRD
;
A
#
# COMPACT_ATOMS: atom_id res chain seq x y z
N GLN A 1 44.94 -4.85 -25.54
CA GLN A 1 45.07 -4.05 -24.31
C GLN A 1 45.25 -2.62 -24.73
N ALA A 2 44.31 -1.74 -24.40
CA ALA A 2 44.41 -0.31 -24.67
C ALA A 2 44.54 0.39 -23.31
N GLU A 3 45.67 1.01 -23.04
CA GLU A 3 45.88 1.86 -21.87
C GLU A 3 45.42 3.28 -22.22
N ALA A 4 44.39 3.76 -21.52
CA ALA A 4 43.97 5.15 -21.57
C ALA A 4 44.70 5.92 -20.46
N LEU A 5 45.38 7.00 -20.85
CA LEU A 5 46.08 7.90 -19.94
C LEU A 5 45.03 8.70 -19.15
N VAL A 6 44.81 8.34 -17.89
CA VAL A 6 43.91 9.09 -16.99
C VAL A 6 44.68 10.28 -16.43
N GLU A 7 44.50 11.44 -17.04
CA GLU A 7 45.01 12.71 -16.54
C GLU A 7 44.14 13.17 -15.35
N ARG A 8 44.59 12.90 -14.12
CA ARG A 8 43.88 13.34 -12.91
C ARG A 8 44.19 14.82 -12.66
N ARG A 9 43.34 15.70 -13.19
CA ARG A 9 43.32 17.11 -12.77
C ARG A 9 42.87 17.18 -11.31
N ARG A 10 43.73 17.69 -10.43
CA ARG A 10 43.40 17.94 -9.03
C ARG A 10 42.48 19.17 -9.00
N VAL A 11 41.19 18.96 -8.73
CA VAL A 11 40.23 20.04 -8.52
C VAL A 11 40.71 20.84 -7.30
N GLU A 12 40.87 22.16 -7.45
CA GLU A 12 41.16 23.04 -6.32
C GLU A 12 39.99 22.93 -5.34
N VAL A 13 40.29 22.66 -4.07
CA VAL A 13 39.26 22.47 -3.05
C VAL A 13 38.67 23.85 -2.74
N GLU A 14 37.44 24.09 -3.19
CA GLU A 14 36.67 25.29 -2.87
C GLU A 14 36.48 25.43 -1.36
N SER A 15 36.43 26.68 -0.88
CA SER A 15 36.22 26.94 0.54
C SER A 15 34.80 26.55 0.94
N SER A 16 34.68 25.66 1.92
CA SER A 16 33.40 25.14 2.39
C SER A 16 33.28 25.21 3.91
N GLY A 17 32.05 25.23 4.42
CA GLY A 17 31.74 25.28 5.83
C GLY A 17 30.52 24.43 6.17
N SER A 18 30.51 23.87 7.37
CA SER A 18 29.35 23.17 7.92
C SER A 18 29.11 23.56 9.38
N ILE A 19 27.84 23.67 9.77
CA ILE A 19 27.43 23.97 11.14
C ILE A 19 26.33 22.99 11.55
N HIS A 20 26.63 22.06 12.44
CA HIS A 20 25.64 21.15 12.99
C HIS A 20 25.32 21.57 14.42
N LEU A 21 24.04 21.82 14.70
CA LEU A 21 23.53 22.17 16.02
C LEU A 21 22.60 21.06 16.52
N THR A 22 22.91 20.50 17.67
CA THR A 22 22.02 19.63 18.43
C THR A 22 21.50 20.37 19.66
N ALA A 23 20.21 20.67 19.67
CA ALA A 23 19.51 21.24 20.82
C ALA A 23 18.81 20.12 21.60
N THR A 24 19.25 19.87 22.84
CA THR A 24 18.63 18.91 23.76
C THR A 24 17.82 19.66 24.81
N VAL A 25 16.53 19.36 24.88
CA VAL A 25 15.55 20.13 25.66
C VAL A 25 14.97 19.28 26.79
N ASP A 26 15.28 19.68 28.02
CA ASP A 26 14.77 19.14 29.26
C ASP A 26 13.67 20.07 29.86
N PRO A 27 12.91 19.61 30.87
CA PRO A 27 11.86 20.42 31.49
C PRO A 27 12.31 21.73 32.14
N ASP A 28 13.60 21.86 32.48
CA ASP A 28 14.20 22.99 33.19
C ASP A 28 15.52 23.46 32.56
N ARG A 29 15.98 22.82 31.49
CA ARG A 29 17.28 23.06 30.89
C ARG A 29 17.28 22.93 29.36
N LEU A 30 18.06 23.78 28.70
CA LEU A 30 18.37 23.70 27.29
C LEU A 30 19.89 23.52 27.13
N ARG A 31 20.29 22.42 26.47
CA ARG A 31 21.69 22.18 26.09
C ARG A 31 21.82 22.33 24.57
N LEU A 32 22.82 23.09 24.15
CA LEU A 32 23.14 23.35 22.75
C LEU A 32 24.56 22.87 22.50
N ASP A 33 24.71 21.94 21.57
CA ASP A 33 25.98 21.39 21.14
C ASP A 33 26.17 21.72 19.66
N TRP A 34 27.20 22.51 19.34
CA TRP A 34 27.58 22.84 17.95
C TRP A 34 28.83 22.08 17.53
N ARG A 35 28.84 21.66 16.27
CA ARG A 35 30.01 21.15 15.55
C ARG A 35 30.18 21.98 14.28
N ILE A 36 31.31 22.66 14.15
CA ILE A 36 31.59 23.62 13.09
C ILE A 36 32.76 23.11 12.27
N GLY A 37 32.53 22.71 11.02
CA GLY A 37 33.57 22.34 10.07
C GLY A 37 33.87 23.51 9.14
N VAL A 38 35.14 23.82 8.91
CA VAL A 38 35.57 24.82 7.93
C VAL A 38 36.74 24.27 7.14
N GLU A 39 36.66 24.37 5.82
CA GLU A 39 37.75 24.09 4.90
C GLU A 39 38.06 25.36 4.12
N ALA A 40 39.17 26.01 4.46
CA ALA A 40 39.62 27.27 3.86
C ALA A 40 40.40 27.07 2.54
N GLY A 41 40.25 25.90 1.91
CA GLY A 41 41.02 25.53 0.72
C GLY A 41 42.53 25.51 0.99
N GLY A 42 43.31 26.05 0.05
CA GLY A 42 44.78 26.13 0.14
C GLY A 42 45.32 27.18 1.11
N GLU A 43 44.47 28.05 1.66
CA GLU A 43 44.91 29.13 2.55
C GLU A 43 44.98 28.70 4.03
N PRO A 44 46.03 29.11 4.78
CA PRO A 44 46.13 28.82 6.20
C PRO A 44 45.12 29.64 7.01
N LEU A 45 44.14 28.98 7.61
CA LEU A 45 43.13 29.60 8.47
C LEU A 45 43.69 29.93 9.87
N ARG A 46 44.16 31.17 10.07
CA ARG A 46 44.72 31.67 11.34
C ARG A 46 43.67 32.11 12.36
N SER A 47 42.54 32.61 11.88
CA SER A 47 41.40 32.97 12.70
C SER A 47 40.11 32.62 11.98
N LEU A 48 39.06 32.35 12.76
CA LEU A 48 37.72 32.07 12.24
C LEU A 48 36.75 33.14 12.76
N PRO A 49 36.24 34.04 11.90
CA PRO A 49 35.14 34.92 12.25
C PRO A 49 33.86 34.11 12.37
N LEU A 50 33.04 34.44 13.36
CA LEU A 50 31.79 33.76 13.71
C LEU A 50 30.82 34.80 14.26
N ALA A 51 29.55 34.70 13.89
CA ALA A 51 28.49 35.46 14.53
C ALA A 51 27.38 34.55 15.06
N VAL A 52 26.61 35.08 15.98
CA VAL A 52 25.38 34.49 16.49
C VAL A 52 24.21 35.25 15.89
N VAL A 53 23.27 34.54 15.29
CA VAL A 53 22.02 35.10 14.81
C VAL A 53 21.03 35.20 15.97
N GLY A 54 20.71 36.44 16.36
CA GLY A 54 19.77 36.75 17.43
C GLY A 54 20.39 36.81 18.84
N PRO A 55 19.60 37.20 19.85
CA PRO A 55 20.09 37.29 21.22
C PRO A 55 20.28 35.89 21.84
N ILE A 56 21.49 35.61 22.33
CA ILE A 56 21.76 34.45 23.20
C ILE A 56 21.79 34.89 24.66
N VAL A 57 20.91 34.30 25.46
CA VAL A 57 21.09 34.29 26.92
C VAL A 57 22.30 33.42 27.24
N GLY A 58 23.32 33.99 27.88
CA GLY A 58 24.55 33.25 28.21
C GLY A 58 25.58 33.15 27.07
N ALA A 59 25.56 34.08 26.08
CA ALA A 59 26.50 34.06 24.95
C ALA A 59 27.97 34.01 25.38
N ARG A 60 28.28 34.62 26.53
CA ARG A 60 29.62 34.63 27.13
C ARG A 60 30.02 33.27 27.69
N ASP A 61 29.07 32.38 27.97
CA ASP A 61 29.29 31.07 28.55
C ASP A 61 29.55 29.99 27.48
N VAL A 62 29.40 30.33 26.19
CA VAL A 62 29.74 29.42 25.09
C VAL A 62 31.24 29.12 25.09
N THR A 63 31.60 27.85 25.26
CA THR A 63 32.99 27.40 25.19
C THR A 63 33.28 26.79 23.83
N PHE A 64 34.32 27.29 23.13
CA PHE A 64 34.78 26.75 21.85
C PHE A 64 36.04 25.92 22.05
N LEU A 65 36.05 24.70 21.54
CA LEU A 65 37.16 23.76 21.60
C LEU A 65 37.57 23.40 20.17
N ASP A 66 38.88 23.37 19.90
CA ASP A 66 39.41 22.73 18.68
C ASP A 66 39.32 21.21 18.85
N GLU A 67 38.64 20.52 17.93
CA GLU A 67 38.33 19.09 18.09
C GLU A 67 39.58 18.21 18.00
N ALA A 68 40.57 18.61 17.19
CA ALA A 68 41.78 17.83 16.99
C ALA A 68 42.72 17.91 18.21
N THR A 69 42.77 19.08 18.86
CA THR A 69 43.67 19.34 19.99
C THR A 69 43.00 19.28 21.35
N GLY A 70 41.67 19.35 21.39
CA GLY A 70 40.87 19.50 22.62
C GLY A 70 41.08 20.84 23.34
N MET A 71 41.82 21.78 22.76
CA MET A 71 42.18 23.03 23.43
C MET A 71 41.10 24.10 23.26
N PRO A 72 40.82 24.89 24.32
CA PRO A 72 39.90 26.01 24.22
C PRO A 72 40.46 27.13 23.35
N LEU A 73 39.62 27.68 22.48
CA LEU A 73 39.98 28.78 21.60
C LEU A 73 39.68 30.13 22.24
N ALA A 74 40.64 31.07 22.12
CA ALA A 74 40.47 32.41 22.62
C ALA A 74 39.50 33.20 21.73
N ARG A 75 38.48 33.80 22.35
CA ARG A 75 37.48 34.64 21.69
C ARG A 75 37.87 36.11 21.76
N ARG A 76 37.85 36.81 20.63
CA ARG A 76 37.99 38.28 20.57
C ARG A 76 36.72 38.87 19.96
N PRO A 77 36.05 39.85 20.60
CA PRO A 77 34.88 40.49 20.00
C PRO A 77 35.21 41.10 18.64
N LEU A 78 34.32 40.91 17.66
CA LEU A 78 34.40 41.58 16.35
C LEU A 78 33.62 42.89 16.40
N ASP A 79 34.27 43.99 15.99
CA ASP A 79 33.60 45.27 15.81
C ASP A 79 32.66 45.27 14.58
N ALA A 80 31.76 46.24 14.52
CA ALA A 80 30.74 46.32 13.47
C ALA A 80 31.34 46.44 12.05
N ARG A 81 32.47 47.16 11.91
CA ARG A 81 33.12 47.36 10.61
C ARG A 81 33.70 46.07 10.07
N ARG A 82 34.38 45.30 10.93
CA ARG A 82 34.99 44.02 10.55
C ARG A 82 33.92 42.97 10.33
N ARG A 83 32.86 42.98 11.14
CA ARG A 83 31.69 42.12 10.94
C ARG A 83 31.07 42.30 9.55
N ALA A 84 30.82 43.54 9.14
CA ALA A 84 30.30 43.86 7.80
C ALA A 84 31.26 43.43 6.68
N ALA A 85 32.57 43.60 6.87
CA ALA A 85 33.58 43.17 5.90
C ALA A 85 33.63 41.63 5.70
N GLU A 86 33.21 40.87 6.70
CA GLU A 86 33.16 39.40 6.68
C GLU A 86 31.79 38.87 6.21
N GLY A 87 30.83 39.74 5.87
CA GLY A 87 29.47 39.35 5.49
C GLY A 87 28.65 38.76 6.65
N LEU A 88 29.00 39.09 7.89
CA LEU A 88 28.30 38.58 9.07
C LEU A 88 27.10 39.47 9.44
N PRO A 89 26.02 38.89 10.02
CA PRO A 89 24.81 39.62 10.42
C PRO A 89 25.09 40.85 11.29
N GLU A 90 24.47 41.99 11.00
CA GLU A 90 24.76 43.25 11.71
C GLU A 90 24.43 43.19 13.22
N SER A 91 23.43 42.40 13.60
CA SER A 91 22.98 42.24 14.99
C SER A 91 23.52 40.94 15.63
N GLY A 92 23.54 40.90 16.97
CA GLY A 92 24.03 39.75 17.74
C GLY A 92 25.49 39.86 18.17
N ASP A 93 25.95 38.86 18.92
CA ASP A 93 27.35 38.73 19.33
C ASP A 93 28.18 38.13 18.18
N ALA A 94 29.39 38.66 17.97
CA ALA A 94 30.31 38.14 16.98
C ALA A 94 31.73 38.10 17.54
N TRP A 95 32.47 37.05 17.20
CA TRP A 95 33.81 36.78 17.71
C TRP A 95 34.75 36.34 16.60
N GLU A 96 36.02 36.71 16.75
CA GLU A 96 37.13 36.11 16.06
C GLU A 96 37.75 35.05 16.98
N LEU A 97 37.73 33.79 16.53
CA LEU A 97 38.35 32.66 17.24
C LEU A 97 39.81 32.53 16.80
N ALA A 98 40.75 32.73 17.73
CA ALA A 98 42.18 32.65 17.44
C ALA A 98 42.68 31.20 17.50
N ARG A 99 43.31 30.71 16.43
CA ARG A 99 43.82 29.33 16.37
C ARG A 99 45.30 29.27 16.76
N PRO A 100 45.69 28.42 17.72
CA PRO A 100 47.10 28.23 18.07
C PRO A 100 47.79 27.31 17.05
N GLY A 101 48.10 27.83 15.86
CA GLY A 101 48.96 27.15 14.86
C GLY A 101 48.56 27.35 13.40
N THR A 102 49.55 27.22 12.49
CA THR A 102 49.37 27.20 11.03
C THR A 102 49.22 25.76 10.54
N GLY A 103 48.16 25.07 10.97
CA GLY A 103 47.80 23.79 10.39
C GLY A 103 47.10 23.95 9.03
N PRO A 104 46.93 22.87 8.25
CA PRO A 104 46.22 22.90 6.97
C PRO A 104 44.81 23.50 7.09
N GLY A 105 44.25 23.95 5.96
CA GLY A 105 43.04 24.77 5.85
C GLY A 105 41.74 24.16 6.41
N ARG A 106 41.74 22.89 6.85
CA ARG A 106 40.59 22.25 7.48
C ARG A 106 40.64 22.34 9.01
N VAL A 107 39.54 22.80 9.60
CA VAL A 107 39.37 22.95 11.05
C VAL A 107 37.98 22.43 11.43
N THR A 108 37.92 21.65 12.51
CA THR A 108 36.65 21.28 13.13
C THR A 108 36.64 21.78 14.57
N LEU A 109 35.61 22.55 14.92
CA LEU A 109 35.43 23.12 16.25
C LEU A 109 34.18 22.55 16.89
N ARG A 110 34.21 22.44 18.22
CA ARG A 110 33.01 22.18 19.02
C ARG A 110 32.68 23.39 19.86
N ALA A 111 31.40 23.69 19.99
CA ALA A 111 30.93 24.66 20.95
C ALA A 111 29.82 24.05 21.80
N ARG A 112 29.73 24.46 23.06
CA ARG A 112 28.67 24.03 23.96
C ARG A 112 28.13 25.19 24.77
N LEU A 113 26.81 25.20 24.97
CA LEU A 113 26.11 26.10 25.86
C LEU A 113 25.01 25.35 26.61
N GLU A 114 24.90 25.59 27.91
CA GLU A 114 23.88 25.01 28.76
C GLU A 114 23.22 26.14 29.55
N VAL A 115 21.91 26.32 29.38
CA VAL A 115 21.16 27.43 29.98
C VAL A 115 19.87 26.93 30.62
N PRO A 116 19.35 27.64 31.64
CA PRO A 116 18.01 27.36 32.17
C PRO A 116 16.94 27.49 31.09
N TRP A 117 15.95 26.59 31.09
CA TRP A 117 14.85 26.60 30.12
C TRP A 117 13.51 26.85 30.82
N SER A 118 12.81 27.90 30.38
CA SER A 118 11.51 28.31 30.93
C SER A 118 10.31 27.69 30.21
N GLY A 119 10.55 26.83 29.22
CA GLY A 119 9.50 26.31 28.33
C GLY A 119 9.29 27.14 27.05
N ARG A 120 9.93 28.31 26.91
CA ARG A 120 9.90 29.09 25.66
C ARG A 120 11.19 29.87 25.48
N GLY A 121 11.71 29.90 24.26
CA GLY A 121 12.88 30.69 23.91
C GLY A 121 13.31 30.52 22.46
N THR A 122 14.25 31.35 22.03
CA THR A 122 14.86 31.24 20.70
C THR A 122 16.06 30.29 20.79
N ILE A 123 16.13 29.34 19.86
CA ILE A 123 17.32 28.51 19.67
C ILE A 123 18.30 29.30 18.81
N PRO A 124 19.49 29.63 19.33
CA PRO A 124 20.42 30.47 18.61
C PRO A 124 21.17 29.73 17.52
N LEU A 125 21.33 30.41 16.38
CA LEU A 125 22.01 29.88 15.21
C LEU A 125 23.36 30.57 15.07
N LEU A 126 24.36 29.82 14.59
CA LEU A 126 25.68 30.36 14.31
C LEU A 126 25.80 30.68 12.81
N ALA A 127 26.45 31.79 12.49
CA ALA A 127 26.73 32.24 11.14
C ALA A 127 28.23 32.25 10.89
N LEU A 128 28.64 31.68 9.75
CA LEU A 128 29.99 31.78 9.22
C LEU A 128 30.02 32.82 8.08
N PRO A 129 31.20 33.40 7.77
CA PRO A 129 31.37 34.28 6.62
C PRO A 129 30.88 33.64 5.31
N GLU A 130 30.26 34.43 4.44
CA GLU A 130 29.67 33.97 3.16
C GLU A 130 30.68 33.24 2.27
N ARG A 131 31.97 33.58 2.35
CA ARG A 131 33.05 32.92 1.59
C ARG A 131 33.16 31.40 1.84
N PHE A 132 32.65 30.90 2.97
CA PHE A 132 32.67 29.48 3.28
C PHE A 132 31.42 28.74 2.78
N GLN A 133 30.44 29.43 2.19
CA GLN A 133 29.19 28.83 1.68
C GLN A 133 28.58 27.82 2.66
N ALA A 134 28.50 28.22 3.94
CA ALA A 134 28.29 27.28 5.02
C ALA A 134 26.89 26.66 4.98
N ARG A 135 26.82 25.33 5.05
CA ARG A 135 25.55 24.59 5.21
C ARG A 135 25.32 24.26 6.67
N GLY A 136 24.10 24.46 7.16
CA GLY A 136 23.77 24.15 8.55
C GLY A 136 22.67 23.09 8.68
N LEU A 137 22.77 22.30 9.74
CA LEU A 137 21.75 21.35 10.17
C LEU A 137 21.43 21.64 11.64
N VAL A 138 20.16 21.83 11.96
CA VAL A 138 19.66 21.99 13.33
C VAL A 138 18.78 20.80 13.67
N LEU A 139 19.13 20.06 14.72
CA LEU A 139 18.35 18.96 15.27
C LEU A 139 17.87 19.33 16.67
N VAL A 140 16.59 19.13 16.94
CA VAL A 140 15.98 19.39 18.26
C VAL A 140 15.52 18.08 18.89
N ALA A 141 16.29 17.59 19.86
CA ALA A 141 15.93 16.48 20.73
C ALA A 141 15.12 17.00 21.91
N VAL A 142 13.89 16.51 22.08
CA VAL A 142 12.99 16.94 23.16
C VAL A 142 12.72 15.77 24.09
N ASN A 143 12.80 16.03 25.39
CA ASN A 143 12.43 15.06 26.42
C ASN A 143 11.01 14.53 26.16
N ARG A 144 10.80 13.21 26.23
CA ARG A 144 9.52 12.59 25.86
C ARG A 144 8.34 13.04 26.71
N GLY A 145 8.58 13.52 27.93
CA GLY A 145 7.58 14.13 28.82
C GLY A 145 7.16 15.55 28.43
N LEU A 146 7.71 16.10 27.35
CA LEU A 146 7.35 17.43 26.83
C LEU A 146 6.66 17.30 25.47
N ARG A 147 5.67 18.15 25.24
CA ARG A 147 5.18 18.52 23.90
C ARG A 147 6.02 19.69 23.42
N SER A 148 6.39 19.72 22.14
CA SER A 148 7.11 20.85 21.55
C SER A 148 6.39 21.37 20.31
N THR A 149 6.45 22.68 20.13
CA THR A 149 6.03 23.40 18.92
C THR A 149 7.15 24.35 18.54
N VAL A 150 7.42 24.45 17.24
CA VAL A 150 8.49 25.28 16.71
C VAL A 150 7.92 26.22 15.66
N GLU A 151 8.36 27.48 15.72
CA GLU A 151 8.15 28.45 14.66
C GLU A 151 9.52 28.76 14.06
N SER A 152 9.68 28.51 12.77
CA SER A 152 10.92 28.79 12.03
C SER A 152 10.70 29.87 10.97
N ARG A 153 11.72 30.69 10.76
CA ARG A 153 11.82 31.67 9.66
C ARG A 153 13.19 31.51 9.00
N GLY A 154 13.22 31.49 7.66
CA GLY A 154 14.47 31.34 6.89
C GLY A 154 15.07 29.92 6.88
N LEU A 155 14.47 28.97 7.60
CA LEU A 155 14.95 27.60 7.72
C LEU A 155 14.08 26.62 6.93
N ARG A 156 14.72 25.65 6.26
CA ARG A 156 14.04 24.57 5.54
C ARG A 156 13.71 23.44 6.50
N GLY A 157 12.43 23.09 6.64
CA GLY A 157 12.01 21.92 7.43
C GLY A 157 12.56 20.61 6.84
N LEU A 158 13.04 19.72 7.70
CA LEU A 158 13.54 18.39 7.36
C LEU A 158 12.82 17.32 8.20
N ASP A 159 12.85 16.07 7.74
CA ASP A 159 12.38 14.93 8.54
C ASP A 159 13.34 14.71 9.74
N PRO A 160 12.86 14.80 10.99
CA PRO A 160 13.72 14.65 12.17
C PRO A 160 14.36 13.27 12.33
N MET A 161 13.69 12.22 11.89
CA MET A 161 14.17 10.84 12.01
C MET A 161 15.21 10.49 10.95
N VAL A 162 15.08 11.05 9.74
CA VAL A 162 16.09 10.92 8.68
C VAL A 162 17.33 11.73 9.03
N ALA A 163 17.13 12.99 9.40
CA ALA A 163 18.24 13.90 9.74
C ALA A 163 18.99 13.44 11.01
N GLY A 164 18.27 12.92 12.01
CA GLY A 164 18.87 12.33 13.22
C GLY A 164 19.72 11.10 12.91
N ARG A 165 19.22 10.15 12.08
CA ARG A 165 19.99 8.97 11.68
C ARG A 165 21.21 9.29 10.83
N ALA A 166 21.09 10.24 9.89
CA ALA A 166 22.21 10.69 9.09
C ALA A 166 23.33 11.27 9.98
N ARG A 167 22.96 12.03 11.01
CA ARG A 167 23.89 12.57 11.99
C ARG A 167 24.57 11.49 12.83
N GLU A 168 23.79 10.52 13.31
CA GLU A 168 24.32 9.38 14.09
C GLU A 168 25.33 8.55 13.28
N ALA A 169 25.08 8.36 11.98
CA ALA A 169 26.02 7.68 11.08
C ALA A 169 27.34 8.47 10.93
N GLU A 170 27.25 9.81 10.78
CA GLU A 170 28.42 10.68 10.67
C GLU A 170 29.26 10.71 11.97
N ASP A 171 28.62 10.66 13.14
CA ASP A 171 29.33 10.60 14.43
C ASP A 171 30.06 9.26 14.66
N GLN A 172 29.52 8.15 14.14
CA GLN A 172 30.16 6.83 14.24
C GLN A 172 31.47 6.74 13.45
N ASP A 173 31.55 7.39 12.29
CA ASP A 173 32.74 7.38 11.43
C ASP A 173 33.90 8.22 12.00
N VAL A 174 33.60 9.22 12.84
CA VAL A 174 34.61 10.16 13.36
C VAL A 174 35.17 9.74 14.72
N GLY A 175 34.72 8.60 15.28
CA GLY A 175 35.17 8.12 16.59
C GLY A 175 34.81 9.09 17.72
N ASP A 176 33.69 9.80 17.57
CA ASP A 176 33.23 10.80 18.53
C ASP A 176 32.74 10.10 19.83
N ASN A 177 33.37 10.42 20.97
CA ASN A 177 33.06 9.82 22.27
C ASN A 177 31.83 10.44 22.96
N GLN A 178 31.11 11.36 22.32
CA GLN A 178 29.92 11.96 22.92
C GLN A 178 28.69 11.10 22.61
N PRO A 179 28.06 10.47 23.62
CA PRO A 179 26.91 9.63 23.35
C PRO A 179 25.76 10.49 22.80
N PRO A 180 25.03 10.00 21.78
CA PRO A 180 23.81 10.65 21.31
C PRO A 180 22.82 10.78 22.48
N PRO A 181 21.84 11.71 22.40
CA PRO A 181 20.78 11.80 23.40
C PRO A 181 20.16 10.43 23.62
N ASP A 182 19.95 10.04 24.87
CA ASP A 182 19.36 8.74 25.19
C ASP A 182 18.02 8.57 24.44
N PRO A 183 17.90 7.62 23.50
CA PRO A 183 16.70 7.45 22.70
C PRO A 183 15.47 7.06 23.55
N VAL A 184 15.69 6.58 24.78
CA VAL A 184 14.63 6.28 25.75
C VAL A 184 14.07 7.57 26.35
N ALA A 185 14.94 8.53 26.69
CA ALA A 185 14.53 9.78 27.35
C ALA A 185 14.10 10.88 26.36
N TYR A 186 14.68 10.89 25.15
CA TYR A 186 14.48 11.94 24.15
C TYR A 186 13.88 11.40 22.85
N ARG A 187 13.31 12.31 22.05
CA ARG A 187 12.94 12.06 20.65
C ARG A 187 13.42 13.21 19.79
N TRP A 188 13.86 12.91 18.57
CA TRP A 188 14.08 13.93 17.54
C TRP A 188 12.73 14.51 17.14
N ALA A 189 12.42 15.71 17.62
CA ALA A 189 11.11 16.32 17.45
C ALA A 189 11.06 17.24 16.23
N HIS A 190 12.16 17.92 15.91
CA HIS A 190 12.25 18.88 14.81
C HIS A 190 13.64 18.82 14.17
N ALA A 191 13.71 19.04 12.86
CA ALA A 191 14.96 19.17 12.12
C ALA A 191 14.84 20.24 11.05
N PHE A 192 15.92 20.99 10.84
CA PHE A 192 15.97 22.09 9.89
C PHE A 192 17.32 22.18 9.17
N GLY A 193 17.28 22.49 7.88
CA GLY A 193 18.45 22.86 7.10
C GLY A 193 18.54 24.38 6.93
N THR A 194 19.77 24.91 6.88
CA THR A 194 20.05 26.29 6.49
C THR A 194 21.16 26.31 5.43
N ALA A 195 21.04 27.20 4.44
CA ALA A 195 22.04 27.42 3.39
C ALA A 195 23.12 28.44 3.79
N GLY A 196 23.09 28.88 5.05
CA GLY A 196 23.90 29.95 5.60
C GLY A 196 23.01 30.81 6.50
N ALA A 197 23.44 31.05 7.74
CA ALA A 197 22.59 31.71 8.73
C ALA A 197 22.47 33.21 8.41
N ASN A 198 21.34 33.60 7.82
CA ASN A 198 21.02 34.98 7.53
C ASN A 198 20.56 35.73 8.79
N ALA A 199 20.60 37.06 8.78
CA ALA A 199 20.11 37.88 9.89
C ALA A 199 18.62 37.62 10.23
N ASP A 200 17.85 37.15 9.26
CA ASP A 200 16.41 36.85 9.37
C ASP A 200 16.11 35.42 9.83
N ASP A 201 17.13 34.55 9.90
CA ASP A 201 16.96 33.15 10.29
C ASP A 201 16.64 33.06 11.78
N ARG A 202 15.51 32.45 12.11
CA ARG A 202 15.03 32.38 13.50
C ARG A 202 14.34 31.07 13.78
N LEU A 203 14.60 30.53 14.97
CA LEU A 203 13.98 29.31 15.47
C LEU A 203 13.42 29.55 16.88
N GLU A 204 12.12 29.81 16.99
CA GLU A 204 11.43 29.88 18.28
C GLU A 204 10.94 28.48 18.69
N LEU A 205 11.35 28.03 19.87
CA LEU A 205 10.90 26.77 20.46
C LEU A 205 10.00 27.07 21.66
N ARG A 206 8.86 26.38 21.70
CA ARG A 206 7.99 26.30 22.87
C ARG A 206 7.80 24.85 23.27
N THR A 207 7.87 24.58 24.56
CA THR A 207 7.63 23.27 25.15
C THR A 207 6.62 23.34 26.29
N GLU A 208 5.78 22.33 26.40
CA GLU A 208 4.78 22.18 27.45
C GLU A 208 4.92 20.80 28.09
N ARG A 209 4.78 20.69 29.41
CA ARG A 209 4.81 19.38 30.07
C ARG A 209 3.55 18.59 29.71
N LEU A 210 3.74 17.37 29.24
CA LEU A 210 2.64 16.45 29.03
C LEU A 210 2.16 15.96 30.40
N GLU A 211 0.86 16.09 30.66
CA GLU A 211 0.25 15.36 31.76
C GLU A 211 0.28 13.86 31.41
N PRO A 212 0.83 13.00 32.29
CA PRO A 212 0.76 11.57 32.09
C PRO A 212 -0.70 11.16 31.91
N SER A 213 -0.99 10.46 30.81
CA SER A 213 -2.32 9.90 30.62
C SER A 213 -2.66 8.99 31.80
N ARG A 214 -3.88 9.11 32.35
CA ARG A 214 -4.39 8.13 33.32
C ARG A 214 -4.58 6.74 32.70
N ALA A 215 -4.58 6.64 31.37
CA ALA A 215 -4.61 5.37 30.68
C ALA A 215 -3.22 4.74 30.72
N SER A 216 -3.15 3.53 31.27
CA SER A 216 -1.92 2.79 31.52
C SER A 216 -1.27 2.20 30.24
N GLY A 217 -1.88 2.44 29.06
CA GLY A 217 -1.38 2.09 27.74
C GLY A 217 -2.35 2.51 26.62
N VAL A 218 -1.95 2.28 25.37
CA VAL A 218 -2.74 2.57 24.16
C VAL A 218 -2.58 1.46 23.12
N ILE A 219 -3.63 1.16 22.37
CA ILE A 219 -3.56 0.35 21.16
C ILE A 219 -3.29 1.31 20.00
N GLY A 220 -2.06 1.34 19.52
CA GLY A 220 -1.67 2.21 18.41
C GLY A 220 -2.41 1.83 17.14
N GLU A 221 -2.55 0.52 16.90
CA GLU A 221 -3.22 -0.02 15.71
C GLU A 221 -3.93 -1.34 16.04
N ALA A 222 -5.13 -1.51 15.51
CA ALA A 222 -5.90 -2.74 15.57
C ALA A 222 -6.34 -3.17 14.16
N ILE A 223 -5.94 -4.37 13.74
CA ILE A 223 -6.33 -4.94 12.44
C ILE A 223 -7.24 -6.14 12.70
N LEU A 224 -8.53 -6.00 12.40
CA LEU A 224 -9.48 -7.10 12.42
C LEU A 224 -9.64 -7.69 11.03
N THR A 225 -9.48 -9.00 10.88
CA THR A 225 -9.83 -9.75 9.68
C THR A 225 -11.00 -10.68 9.97
N THR A 226 -12.12 -10.45 9.30
CA THR A 226 -13.35 -11.25 9.42
C THR A 226 -13.49 -12.16 8.21
N TYR A 227 -13.45 -13.47 8.44
CA TYR A 227 -13.72 -14.49 7.43
C TYR A 227 -15.21 -14.83 7.44
N VAL A 228 -15.88 -14.48 6.34
CA VAL A 228 -17.32 -14.67 6.20
C VAL A 228 -17.60 -16.07 5.64
N ALA A 229 -18.09 -16.95 6.51
CA ALA A 229 -18.68 -18.22 6.12
C ALA A 229 -20.22 -18.11 6.18
N PHE A 230 -20.91 -18.50 5.11
CA PHE A 230 -22.37 -18.53 5.09
C PHE A 230 -22.85 -19.83 5.74
N GLY A 231 -23.57 -19.72 6.87
CA GLY A 231 -24.17 -20.87 7.56
C GLY A 231 -23.36 -21.46 8.72
N GLY A 232 -22.37 -20.73 9.25
CA GLY A 232 -21.53 -21.22 10.36
C GLY A 232 -20.95 -20.08 11.21
N ALA A 233 -20.16 -20.46 12.23
CA ALA A 233 -19.44 -19.48 13.04
C ALA A 233 -18.44 -18.71 12.16
N ARG A 234 -18.40 -17.39 12.32
CA ARG A 234 -17.47 -16.51 11.59
C ARG A 234 -16.15 -16.48 12.34
N ARG A 235 -15.05 -16.74 11.64
CA ARG A 235 -13.71 -16.65 12.20
C ARG A 235 -13.24 -15.20 12.17
N GLN A 236 -12.73 -14.75 13.29
CA GLN A 236 -12.15 -13.43 13.50
C GLN A 236 -10.66 -13.60 13.81
N HIS A 237 -9.84 -12.78 13.17
CA HIS A 237 -8.42 -12.67 13.44
C HIS A 237 -8.11 -11.22 13.77
N LEU A 238 -7.76 -10.93 15.02
CA LEU A 238 -7.52 -9.57 15.49
C LEU A 238 -6.07 -9.42 15.90
N VAL A 239 -5.37 -8.49 15.26
CA VAL A 239 -4.01 -8.09 15.60
C VAL A 239 -4.06 -6.74 16.31
N LEU A 240 -3.47 -6.65 17.49
CA LEU A 240 -3.40 -5.45 18.31
C LEU A 240 -1.94 -5.08 18.54
N ARG A 241 -1.59 -3.85 18.20
CA ARG A 241 -0.28 -3.27 18.48
C ARG A 241 -0.38 -2.40 19.74
N VAL A 242 -0.02 -2.99 20.87
CA VAL A 242 -0.21 -2.42 22.21
C VAL A 242 1.07 -1.75 22.68
N VAL A 243 0.99 -0.44 22.95
CA VAL A 243 2.04 0.33 23.61
C VAL A 243 1.63 0.45 25.08
N ALA A 244 2.21 -0.37 25.93
CA ALA A 244 1.93 -0.38 27.36
C ALA A 244 3.06 0.31 28.13
N THR A 245 2.69 1.23 29.00
CA THR A 245 3.65 1.98 29.83
C THR A 245 3.75 1.32 31.21
N ASP A 246 2.59 1.06 31.84
CA ASP A 246 2.52 0.55 33.23
C ASP A 246 1.57 -0.66 33.40
N VAL A 247 0.96 -1.19 32.32
CA VAL A 247 0.07 -2.37 32.44
C VAL A 247 0.85 -3.67 32.34
N SER A 248 0.67 -4.55 33.32
CA SER A 248 1.21 -5.90 33.31
C SER A 248 0.38 -6.89 32.49
N ALA A 249 -0.87 -6.55 32.15
CA ALA A 249 -1.75 -7.39 31.34
C ALA A 249 -2.75 -6.58 30.52
N LEU A 250 -3.04 -7.03 29.31
CA LEU A 250 -4.15 -6.54 28.49
C LEU A 250 -5.43 -7.28 28.89
N GLU A 251 -6.38 -6.55 29.44
CA GLU A 251 -7.73 -7.08 29.70
C GLU A 251 -8.58 -7.01 28.43
N VAL A 252 -9.14 -8.17 28.04
CA VAL A 252 -9.92 -8.37 26.82
C VAL A 252 -11.20 -9.11 27.18
N THR A 253 -12.36 -8.57 26.83
CA THR A 253 -13.65 -9.28 26.93
C THR A 253 -14.14 -9.60 25.53
N LEU A 254 -14.26 -10.88 25.20
CA LEU A 254 -14.72 -11.32 23.88
C LEU A 254 -16.20 -10.98 23.67
N PRO A 255 -16.65 -10.80 22.41
CA PRO A 255 -18.07 -10.61 22.10
C PRO A 255 -18.94 -11.74 22.64
N ASP A 256 -20.22 -11.46 22.92
CA ASP A 256 -21.14 -12.45 23.46
C ASP A 256 -21.26 -13.69 22.55
N GLY A 257 -21.08 -14.87 23.17
CA GLY A 257 -21.10 -16.16 22.49
C GLY A 257 -19.83 -16.49 21.72
N ALA A 258 -18.86 -15.59 21.63
CA ALA A 258 -17.59 -15.86 20.96
C ALA A 258 -16.73 -16.86 21.74
N THR A 259 -16.05 -17.76 21.02
CA THR A 259 -15.13 -18.72 21.60
C THR A 259 -13.70 -18.40 21.19
N LEU A 260 -12.82 -18.29 22.17
CA LEU A 260 -11.40 -18.07 21.91
C LEU A 260 -10.79 -19.32 21.28
N ALA A 261 -10.19 -19.19 20.10
CA ALA A 261 -9.46 -20.28 19.46
C ALA A 261 -7.97 -20.22 19.80
N ARG A 262 -7.37 -19.03 19.75
CA ARG A 262 -5.92 -18.85 19.99
C ARG A 262 -5.59 -17.44 20.47
N VAL A 263 -4.57 -17.36 21.33
CA VAL A 263 -3.92 -16.10 21.71
C VAL A 263 -2.43 -16.20 21.49
N ARG A 264 -1.84 -15.15 20.94
CA ARG A 264 -0.39 -15.04 20.77
C ARG A 264 0.08 -13.65 21.16
N ARG A 265 1.29 -13.56 21.70
CA ARG A 265 1.99 -12.32 22.01
C ARG A 265 3.35 -12.37 21.35
N ASP A 266 3.66 -11.38 20.52
CA ASP A 266 4.92 -11.28 19.78
C ASP A 266 5.23 -12.58 19.02
N GLY A 267 4.18 -13.16 18.44
CA GLY A 267 4.21 -14.46 17.78
C GLY A 267 4.16 -15.66 18.73
N GLN A 268 4.57 -15.58 19.99
CA GLN A 268 4.55 -16.73 20.90
C GLN A 268 3.12 -17.06 21.37
N ALA A 269 2.77 -18.34 21.48
CA ALA A 269 1.48 -18.73 22.06
C ALA A 269 1.46 -18.41 23.56
N VAL A 270 0.38 -17.79 24.02
CA VAL A 270 0.21 -17.40 25.43
C VAL A 270 -1.12 -17.95 25.94
N ALA A 271 -1.12 -18.52 27.14
CA ALA A 271 -2.34 -18.91 27.82
C ALA A 271 -2.92 -17.66 28.54
N PRO A 272 -4.10 -17.15 28.14
CA PRO A 272 -4.73 -16.06 28.86
C PRO A 272 -5.24 -16.53 30.23
N THR A 273 -5.18 -15.65 31.22
CA THR A 273 -5.78 -15.89 32.54
C THR A 273 -7.24 -15.47 32.50
N ARG A 274 -8.16 -16.33 32.95
CA ARG A 274 -9.59 -16.01 32.95
C ARG A 274 -9.95 -15.13 34.15
N LEU A 275 -10.54 -13.96 33.90
CA LEU A 275 -11.02 -13.03 34.93
C LEU A 275 -12.54 -12.84 34.73
N GLY A 276 -13.34 -13.73 35.32
CA GLY A 276 -14.80 -13.75 35.11
C GLY A 276 -15.16 -13.97 33.64
N ARG A 277 -15.79 -12.96 33.01
CA ARG A 277 -16.10 -12.96 31.56
C ARG A 277 -14.94 -12.44 30.68
N GLY A 278 -13.94 -11.79 31.29
CA GLY A 278 -12.76 -11.27 30.62
C GLY A 278 -11.59 -12.26 30.60
N LEU A 279 -10.61 -11.93 29.77
CA LEU A 279 -9.33 -12.59 29.62
C LEU A 279 -8.24 -11.56 29.92
N ALA A 280 -7.31 -11.89 30.80
CA ALA A 280 -6.08 -11.13 31.00
C ALA A 280 -4.94 -11.78 30.24
N ILE A 281 -4.35 -11.04 29.30
CA ILE A 281 -3.22 -11.48 28.50
C ILE A 281 -1.98 -10.78 29.05
N PRO A 282 -1.01 -11.50 29.62
CA PRO A 282 0.15 -10.88 30.24
C PRO A 282 0.95 -10.11 29.18
N LEU A 283 1.27 -8.85 29.47
CA LEU A 283 2.17 -8.04 28.67
C LEU A 283 3.60 -8.25 29.20
N ALA A 284 4.60 -8.16 28.31
CA ALA A 284 5.97 -8.20 28.77
C ALA A 284 6.28 -6.90 29.53
N ALA A 285 7.10 -6.97 30.58
CA ALA A 285 7.63 -5.75 31.19
C ALA A 285 8.35 -4.94 30.11
N PRO A 286 8.17 -3.60 30.06
CA PRO A 286 8.80 -2.77 29.06
C PRO A 286 10.31 -2.97 29.11
N GLN A 287 10.88 -3.47 28.01
CA GLN A 287 12.32 -3.51 27.81
C GLN A 287 12.72 -2.24 27.04
N PRO A 288 13.89 -1.65 27.29
CA PRO A 288 14.32 -0.42 26.61
C PRO A 288 14.34 -0.55 25.08
N SER A 289 14.47 -1.78 24.54
CA SER A 289 14.42 -2.09 23.11
C SER A 289 13.02 -2.41 22.56
N ARG A 290 12.00 -2.59 23.42
CA ARG A 290 10.64 -2.98 23.01
C ARG A 290 9.58 -2.24 23.83
N THR A 291 9.11 -1.14 23.28
CA THR A 291 8.01 -0.32 23.84
C THR A 291 6.62 -0.78 23.41
N CYS A 292 6.54 -1.83 22.59
CA CYS A 292 5.30 -2.30 21.99
C CYS A 292 5.24 -3.83 22.01
N SER A 293 4.06 -4.37 22.28
CA SER A 293 3.73 -5.79 22.15
C SER A 293 2.64 -5.99 21.10
N THR A 294 2.81 -7.00 20.25
CA THR A 294 1.80 -7.40 19.26
C THR A 294 0.99 -8.57 19.81
N ILE A 295 -0.29 -8.34 20.07
CA ILE A 295 -1.22 -9.37 20.54
C ILE A 295 -2.08 -9.83 19.36
N VAL A 296 -2.15 -11.14 19.14
CA VAL A 296 -2.97 -11.75 18.10
C VAL A 296 -4.03 -12.63 18.74
N LEU A 297 -5.29 -12.39 18.39
CA LEU A 297 -6.46 -13.10 18.89
C LEU A 297 -7.17 -13.77 17.72
N ASP A 298 -7.19 -15.10 17.70
CA ASP A 298 -8.10 -15.85 16.84
C ASP A 298 -9.30 -16.28 17.68
N TYR A 299 -10.50 -15.91 17.24
CA TYR A 299 -11.75 -16.29 17.91
C TYR A 299 -12.87 -16.55 16.90
N LEU A 300 -13.83 -17.37 17.31
CA LEU A 300 -15.01 -17.69 16.52
C LEU A 300 -16.20 -16.94 17.10
N THR A 301 -16.98 -16.33 16.23
CA THR A 301 -18.23 -15.63 16.61
C THR A 301 -19.41 -16.41 16.06
N PRO A 302 -20.41 -16.76 16.89
CA PRO A 302 -21.57 -17.50 16.41
C PRO A 302 -22.38 -16.62 15.47
N GLN A 303 -22.97 -17.23 14.44
CA GLN A 303 -23.91 -16.53 13.58
C GLN A 303 -25.16 -16.21 14.40
N ARG A 304 -25.46 -14.93 14.64
CA ARG A 304 -26.67 -14.54 15.37
C ARG A 304 -27.90 -14.86 14.52
N PRO A 305 -28.91 -15.54 15.08
CA PRO A 305 -30.08 -16.00 14.32
C PRO A 305 -30.95 -14.86 13.76
N SER A 306 -30.82 -13.63 14.27
CA SER A 306 -31.57 -12.45 13.82
C SER A 306 -30.82 -11.54 12.85
N SER A 307 -29.54 -11.79 12.57
CA SER A 307 -28.76 -10.97 11.65
C SER A 307 -28.89 -11.50 10.23
N ASP A 308 -29.33 -10.64 9.31
CA ASP A 308 -29.22 -10.86 7.87
C ASP A 308 -27.81 -11.42 7.57
N PRO A 309 -27.68 -12.64 7.02
CA PRO A 309 -26.37 -13.28 6.79
C PRO A 309 -25.48 -12.45 5.87
N THR A 310 -26.08 -11.56 5.08
CA THR A 310 -25.38 -10.65 4.18
C THR A 310 -24.84 -9.41 4.88
N THR A 311 -25.30 -9.10 6.10
CA THR A 311 -24.76 -8.02 6.90
C THR A 311 -23.64 -8.55 7.82
N VAL A 312 -22.47 -7.95 7.69
CA VAL A 312 -21.28 -8.26 8.49
C VAL A 312 -20.99 -7.05 9.37
N ARG A 313 -20.66 -7.30 10.64
CA ARG A 313 -20.22 -6.29 11.60
C ARG A 313 -18.83 -6.65 12.10
N PRO A 314 -17.99 -5.67 12.46
CA PRO A 314 -16.75 -5.94 13.16
C PRO A 314 -17.10 -6.37 14.59
N GLU A 315 -17.10 -7.69 14.84
CA GLU A 315 -17.37 -8.25 16.17
C GLU A 315 -16.12 -8.12 17.05
N LEU A 316 -15.97 -6.97 17.69
CA LEU A 316 -14.75 -6.58 18.42
C LEU A 316 -14.80 -6.93 19.90
N PRO A 317 -13.68 -7.40 20.48
CA PRO A 317 -13.60 -7.53 21.93
C PRO A 317 -13.48 -6.15 22.59
N ALA A 318 -14.06 -6.01 23.77
CA ALA A 318 -13.82 -4.85 24.61
C ALA A 318 -12.41 -4.95 25.21
N THR A 319 -11.63 -3.87 25.11
CA THR A 319 -10.24 -3.80 25.60
C THR A 319 -10.10 -2.65 26.60
N SER A 320 -9.20 -2.80 27.57
CA SER A 320 -8.91 -1.77 28.58
C SER A 320 -8.23 -0.50 28.01
N PRO A 321 -7.19 -0.59 27.16
CA PRO A 321 -6.60 0.60 26.53
C PRO A 321 -7.44 1.12 25.35
N PRO A 322 -7.48 2.44 25.11
CA PRO A 322 -8.11 3.02 23.93
C PRO A 322 -7.37 2.62 22.65
N CYS A 323 -8.10 2.54 21.53
CA CYS A 323 -7.54 2.31 20.20
C CYS A 323 -7.47 3.61 19.41
N VAL A 324 -6.31 3.86 18.80
CA VAL A 324 -6.03 5.08 18.01
C VAL A 324 -6.30 4.88 16.52
N GLY A 325 -5.99 3.70 15.98
CA GLY A 325 -6.23 3.36 14.58
C GLY A 325 -6.83 1.96 14.43
N PHE A 326 -7.90 1.85 13.65
CA PHE A 326 -8.56 0.59 13.37
C PHE A 326 -8.62 0.32 11.87
N ARG A 327 -8.25 -0.91 11.47
CA ARG A 327 -8.39 -1.44 10.12
C ARG A 327 -9.23 -2.70 10.16
N TRP A 328 -10.19 -2.80 9.25
CA TRP A 328 -11.04 -3.97 9.11
C TRP A 328 -10.90 -4.57 7.72
N GLN A 329 -10.60 -5.87 7.67
CA GLN A 329 -10.54 -6.65 6.46
C GLN A 329 -11.71 -7.64 6.47
N VAL A 330 -12.57 -7.57 5.46
CA VAL A 330 -13.64 -8.52 5.24
C VAL A 330 -13.19 -9.47 4.14
N VAL A 331 -13.11 -10.76 4.45
CA VAL A 331 -12.71 -11.81 3.51
C VAL A 331 -13.93 -12.69 3.26
N ALA A 332 -14.48 -12.66 2.04
CA ALA A 332 -15.66 -13.43 1.69
C ALA A 332 -15.42 -14.28 0.42
N PRO A 333 -16.05 -15.46 0.30
CA PRO A 333 -15.92 -16.30 -0.88
C PRO A 333 -16.63 -15.65 -2.07
N GLU A 334 -16.13 -15.87 -3.28
CA GLU A 334 -16.88 -15.57 -4.49
C GLU A 334 -18.20 -16.37 -4.52
N PRO A 335 -19.31 -15.79 -4.98
CA PRO A 335 -19.44 -14.52 -5.73
C PRO A 335 -19.79 -13.29 -4.88
N TRP A 336 -19.56 -13.32 -3.56
CA TRP A 336 -20.00 -12.23 -2.70
C TRP A 336 -19.14 -10.99 -2.90
N VAL A 337 -19.77 -9.81 -2.86
CA VAL A 337 -19.09 -8.51 -2.94
C VAL A 337 -19.64 -7.54 -1.91
N VAL A 338 -18.83 -6.57 -1.47
CA VAL A 338 -19.30 -5.47 -0.62
C VAL A 338 -20.10 -4.48 -1.46
N ALA A 339 -21.38 -4.32 -1.13
CA ALA A 339 -22.27 -3.34 -1.77
C ALA A 339 -22.25 -1.97 -1.08
N ARG A 340 -22.09 -1.96 0.24
CA ARG A 340 -22.18 -0.73 1.05
C ARG A 340 -21.41 -0.89 2.36
N SER A 341 -20.67 0.15 2.74
CA SER A 341 -20.15 0.35 4.10
C SER A 341 -21.09 1.25 4.90
N GLY A 342 -21.23 0.95 6.19
CA GLY A 342 -21.97 1.73 7.17
C GLY A 342 -21.16 2.92 7.69
N PRO A 343 -21.77 3.76 8.54
CA PRO A 343 -21.11 4.93 9.10
C PRO A 343 -19.86 4.55 9.92
N GLY A 344 -18.86 5.43 9.93
CA GLY A 344 -17.63 5.25 10.69
C GLY A 344 -16.58 4.32 10.05
N LEU A 345 -16.83 3.82 8.84
CA LEU A 345 -15.89 3.04 8.06
C LEU A 345 -15.59 3.72 6.73
N VAL A 346 -14.31 3.98 6.46
CA VAL A 346 -13.82 4.47 5.17
C VAL A 346 -13.26 3.29 4.39
N ALA A 347 -13.72 3.06 3.16
CA ALA A 347 -13.16 2.01 2.30
C ALA A 347 -11.73 2.39 1.90
N ALA A 348 -10.79 1.45 2.06
CA ALA A 348 -9.37 1.66 1.81
C ALA A 348 -8.87 0.94 0.55
N ASP A 349 -9.69 0.08 -0.07
CA ASP A 349 -9.34 -0.53 -1.35
C ASP A 349 -9.80 0.34 -2.53
N PRO A 350 -9.00 0.45 -3.60
CA PRO A 350 -9.47 1.04 -4.85
C PRO A 350 -10.65 0.21 -5.37
N VAL A 351 -11.75 0.86 -5.73
CA VAL A 351 -12.95 0.21 -6.27
C VAL A 351 -12.51 -0.66 -7.44
N THR A 352 -12.66 -1.97 -7.31
CA THR A 352 -12.38 -2.91 -8.41
C THR A 352 -13.23 -2.49 -9.59
N ALA A 353 -12.60 -2.21 -10.74
CA ALA A 353 -13.28 -1.73 -11.93
C ALA A 353 -14.56 -2.54 -12.19
N PRO A 354 -15.71 -1.88 -12.43
CA PRO A 354 -16.97 -2.58 -12.59
C PRO A 354 -16.89 -3.55 -13.79
N PRO A 355 -17.39 -4.79 -13.66
CA PRO A 355 -17.10 -5.92 -14.55
C PRO A 355 -17.66 -5.81 -15.99
N TRP A 356 -18.29 -4.70 -16.38
CA TRP A 356 -18.85 -4.52 -17.72
C TRP A 356 -17.78 -4.31 -18.81
N THR A 357 -16.51 -4.11 -18.45
CA THR A 357 -15.38 -4.15 -19.39
C THR A 357 -15.11 -5.56 -19.95
N ARG A 358 -15.72 -6.61 -19.39
CA ARG A 358 -15.86 -7.91 -20.05
C ARG A 358 -17.14 -7.93 -20.88
N TRP A 359 -17.04 -7.53 -22.15
CA TRP A 359 -18.15 -7.58 -23.11
C TRP A 359 -18.76 -9.00 -23.24
N PRO A 360 -20.08 -9.11 -23.51
CA PRO A 360 -20.89 -10.29 -23.19
C PRO A 360 -20.83 -11.43 -24.22
N PHE A 361 -19.98 -11.37 -25.24
CA PHE A 361 -19.80 -12.47 -26.20
C PHE A 361 -18.77 -13.50 -25.71
N GLY A 362 -18.87 -13.89 -24.44
CA GLY A 362 -18.20 -15.07 -23.91
C GLY A 362 -18.66 -16.31 -24.69
N SER A 363 -17.68 -16.99 -25.29
CA SER A 363 -17.72 -18.27 -26.00
C SER A 363 -19.01 -19.10 -25.84
N TRP A 364 -19.77 -19.19 -26.92
CA TRP A 364 -20.72 -20.28 -27.17
C TRP A 364 -20.00 -21.65 -27.08
N ARG A 365 -20.08 -22.33 -25.94
CA ARG A 365 -20.03 -23.80 -25.83
C ARG A 365 -20.92 -24.23 -24.68
N GLY A 366 -21.87 -25.10 -25.01
CA GLY A 366 -22.94 -25.53 -24.12
C GLY A 366 -22.49 -26.40 -22.95
N GLU A 367 -23.43 -26.53 -22.01
CA GLU A 367 -23.43 -27.44 -20.87
C GLU A 367 -23.27 -28.90 -21.33
N ALA A 368 -22.02 -29.34 -21.43
CA ALA A 368 -21.66 -30.75 -21.43
C ALA A 368 -20.38 -30.84 -20.60
N GLY A 369 -20.49 -31.43 -19.40
CA GLY A 369 -19.43 -31.70 -18.41
C GLY A 369 -18.12 -30.95 -18.61
N ASP A 370 -17.95 -29.84 -17.87
CA ASP A 370 -16.90 -28.84 -18.02
C ASP A 370 -15.53 -29.39 -18.51
N PRO A 371 -15.27 -29.33 -19.84
CA PRO A 371 -14.00 -29.75 -20.41
C PRO A 371 -12.85 -28.83 -19.96
N SER A 372 -13.14 -27.69 -19.33
CA SER A 372 -12.12 -26.78 -18.80
C SER A 372 -11.37 -27.38 -17.61
N SER A 373 -12.04 -28.17 -16.76
CA SER A 373 -11.38 -28.83 -15.61
C SER A 373 -10.30 -29.83 -16.04
N ARG A 374 -10.60 -30.70 -17.03
CA ARG A 374 -9.62 -31.62 -17.61
C ARG A 374 -8.51 -30.89 -18.37
N THR A 375 -8.84 -29.78 -19.01
CA THR A 375 -7.86 -28.95 -19.73
C THR A 375 -6.92 -28.24 -18.74
N LEU A 376 -7.45 -27.78 -17.61
CA LEU A 376 -6.71 -27.19 -16.50
C LEU A 376 -5.82 -28.23 -15.83
N GLU A 377 -6.35 -29.40 -15.45
CA GLU A 377 -5.57 -30.51 -14.87
C GLU A 377 -4.43 -30.95 -15.80
N ALA A 378 -4.69 -31.03 -17.11
CA ALA A 378 -3.67 -31.33 -18.10
C ALA A 378 -2.64 -30.20 -18.29
N ALA A 379 -3.01 -28.94 -18.03
CA ALA A 379 -2.10 -27.80 -18.03
C ALA A 379 -1.24 -27.80 -16.75
N MET A 380 -1.82 -28.11 -15.59
CA MET A 380 -1.12 -28.24 -14.31
C MET A 380 -0.03 -29.31 -14.37
N LEU A 381 -0.37 -30.49 -14.90
CA LEU A 381 0.59 -31.58 -15.06
C LEU A 381 1.70 -31.26 -16.08
N ARG A 382 1.38 -30.55 -17.17
CA ARG A 382 2.39 -30.10 -18.14
C ARG A 382 3.36 -29.10 -17.53
N ALA A 383 2.86 -28.09 -16.81
CA ALA A 383 3.68 -27.11 -16.12
C ALA A 383 4.57 -27.77 -15.05
N LEU A 384 4.07 -28.80 -14.38
CA LEU A 384 4.86 -29.58 -13.43
C LEU A 384 5.94 -30.43 -14.16
N ASP A 385 5.59 -31.10 -15.26
CA ASP A 385 6.54 -31.89 -16.07
C ASP A 385 7.75 -31.04 -16.52
N GLU A 386 7.52 -29.82 -16.99
CA GLU A 386 8.57 -28.87 -17.39
C GLU A 386 9.54 -28.57 -16.23
N ARG A 387 9.04 -28.41 -15.00
CA ARG A 387 9.89 -28.20 -13.81
C ARG A 387 10.67 -29.43 -13.40
N VAL A 388 10.05 -30.60 -13.48
CA VAL A 388 10.73 -31.85 -13.15
C VAL A 388 11.92 -32.07 -14.08
N VAL A 389 11.76 -31.76 -15.36
CA VAL A 389 12.84 -31.80 -16.36
C VAL A 389 13.93 -30.76 -16.07
N ALA A 390 13.56 -29.55 -15.63
CA ALA A 390 14.51 -28.50 -15.28
C ALA A 390 15.28 -28.78 -13.97
N THR A 391 14.82 -29.72 -13.14
CA THR A 391 15.44 -30.03 -11.84
C THR A 391 16.65 -30.94 -12.04
N ARG A 392 17.84 -30.50 -11.62
CA ARG A 392 19.08 -31.30 -11.73
C ARG A 392 18.99 -32.60 -10.90
N PRO A 393 19.46 -33.75 -11.43
CA PRO A 393 19.45 -35.04 -10.75
C PRO A 393 20.64 -35.13 -9.78
N GLU A 394 20.55 -34.44 -8.66
CA GLU A 394 21.46 -34.56 -7.52
C GLU A 394 20.73 -35.30 -6.39
N GLU A 395 21.47 -35.98 -5.50
CA GLU A 395 20.87 -36.60 -4.31
C GLU A 395 20.36 -35.48 -3.40
N VAL A 396 19.03 -35.37 -3.30
CA VAL A 396 18.34 -34.35 -2.51
C VAL A 396 17.32 -34.99 -1.58
N ALA A 397 16.97 -34.29 -0.51
CA ALA A 397 15.88 -34.71 0.35
C ALA A 397 14.53 -34.55 -0.39
N LEU A 398 13.59 -35.47 -0.18
CA LEU A 398 12.27 -35.48 -0.82
C LEU A 398 11.51 -34.17 -0.63
N GLY A 399 11.66 -33.55 0.55
CA GLY A 399 11.12 -32.22 0.83
C GLY A 399 11.70 -31.13 -0.06
N GLU A 400 13.03 -31.07 -0.19
CA GLU A 400 13.70 -30.09 -1.05
C GLU A 400 13.32 -30.28 -2.53
N TRP A 401 13.20 -31.55 -2.93
CA TRP A 401 12.78 -31.90 -4.29
C TRP A 401 11.38 -31.37 -4.60
N PHE A 402 10.41 -31.57 -3.69
CA PHE A 402 9.07 -31.02 -3.85
C PHE A 402 8.99 -29.51 -3.72
N LEU A 403 9.86 -28.86 -2.92
CA LEU A 403 9.86 -27.39 -2.84
C LEU A 403 10.24 -26.79 -4.20
N ARG A 404 11.20 -27.38 -4.91
CA ARG A 404 11.57 -26.94 -6.26
C ARG A 404 10.38 -27.04 -7.22
N TRP A 405 9.47 -27.97 -7.01
CA TRP A 405 8.26 -28.14 -7.84
C TRP A 405 7.15 -27.16 -7.48
N ASP A 406 7.02 -26.84 -6.19
CA ASP A 406 6.04 -25.92 -5.59
C ASP A 406 6.29 -24.44 -5.91
N SER A 407 7.45 -24.09 -6.49
CA SER A 407 7.82 -22.75 -6.97
C SER A 407 6.99 -22.25 -8.17
N GLY A 408 5.76 -22.74 -8.31
CA GLY A 408 4.99 -22.66 -9.52
C GLY A 408 3.67 -21.95 -9.49
N THR A 409 3.09 -21.86 -10.68
CA THR A 409 1.72 -21.38 -10.90
C THR A 409 0.67 -22.17 -10.10
N TRP A 410 0.94 -23.43 -9.78
CA TRP A 410 -0.01 -24.30 -9.08
C TRP A 410 0.61 -24.80 -7.77
N PRO A 411 -0.07 -24.59 -6.62
CA PRO A 411 0.42 -25.00 -5.32
C PRO A 411 0.44 -26.53 -5.21
N LEU A 412 1.44 -27.04 -4.51
CA LEU A 412 1.67 -28.44 -4.26
C LEU A 412 1.34 -28.75 -2.79
N VAL A 413 0.50 -29.76 -2.57
CA VAL A 413 0.05 -30.18 -1.24
C VAL A 413 0.43 -31.64 -1.03
N ILE A 414 0.91 -31.94 0.17
CA ILE A 414 1.39 -33.25 0.59
C ILE A 414 0.35 -33.93 1.48
N ASP A 415 -0.07 -35.14 1.13
CA ASP A 415 -0.81 -36.03 2.03
C ASP A 415 0.17 -36.63 3.05
N ARG A 416 0.42 -35.90 4.13
CA ARG A 416 1.40 -36.24 5.16
C ARG A 416 1.13 -37.61 5.79
N LEU A 417 -0.13 -37.95 6.05
CA LEU A 417 -0.48 -39.23 6.67
C LEU A 417 -0.20 -40.39 5.72
N ALA A 418 -0.57 -40.25 4.44
CA ALA A 418 -0.31 -41.26 3.42
C ALA A 418 1.20 -41.46 3.21
N LEU A 419 1.96 -40.39 3.02
CA LEU A 419 3.41 -40.48 2.85
C LEU A 419 4.11 -41.05 4.09
N GLY A 420 3.71 -40.60 5.28
CA GLY A 420 4.26 -41.10 6.54
C GLY A 420 3.99 -42.59 6.75
N SER A 421 2.79 -43.08 6.36
CA SER A 421 2.45 -44.51 6.44
C SER A 421 3.30 -45.39 5.53
N ALA A 422 3.81 -44.83 4.41
CA ALA A 422 4.72 -45.49 3.49
C ALA A 422 6.20 -45.28 3.82
N GLY A 423 6.52 -44.69 4.97
CA GLY A 423 7.90 -44.43 5.42
C GLY A 423 8.57 -43.23 4.75
N TRP A 424 7.81 -42.38 4.05
CA TRP A 424 8.33 -41.16 3.42
C TRP A 424 8.19 -39.96 4.34
N GLY A 425 9.31 -39.31 4.64
CA GLY A 425 9.39 -38.05 5.34
C GLY A 425 10.10 -36.98 4.50
N PRO A 426 10.07 -35.72 4.94
CA PRO A 426 10.71 -34.62 4.20
C PRO A 426 12.24 -34.79 4.06
N LYS A 427 12.87 -35.53 4.98
CA LYS A 427 14.31 -35.83 4.99
C LYS A 427 14.67 -37.14 4.28
N SER A 428 13.69 -37.89 3.76
CA SER A 428 13.97 -39.11 3.01
C SER A 428 14.80 -38.77 1.78
N ARG A 429 15.97 -39.38 1.64
CA ARG A 429 16.84 -39.15 0.49
C ARG A 429 16.32 -39.90 -0.71
N VAL A 430 16.29 -39.23 -1.85
CA VAL A 430 15.87 -39.82 -3.11
C VAL A 430 16.89 -39.46 -4.18
N LEU A 431 17.10 -40.39 -5.11
CA LEU A 431 17.88 -40.12 -6.31
C LEU A 431 16.86 -39.91 -7.43
N PRO A 432 16.59 -38.66 -7.85
CA PRO A 432 15.62 -38.40 -8.90
C PRO A 432 16.02 -39.16 -10.16
N PRO A 433 15.14 -39.99 -10.74
CA PRO A 433 15.45 -40.63 -12.01
C PRO A 433 15.69 -39.53 -13.05
N ARG A 434 16.71 -39.71 -13.92
CA ARG A 434 16.95 -38.78 -15.04
C ARG A 434 15.70 -38.79 -15.93
N ALA A 435 14.91 -37.73 -15.84
CA ALA A 435 13.72 -37.56 -16.67
C ALA A 435 14.17 -37.16 -18.08
N ASP A 436 13.64 -37.86 -19.09
CA ASP A 436 13.81 -37.45 -20.48
C ASP A 436 12.99 -36.17 -20.73
N PRO A 437 13.63 -35.06 -21.15
CA PRO A 437 12.94 -33.79 -21.42
C PRO A 437 11.80 -33.90 -22.44
N ALA A 438 11.83 -34.92 -23.31
CA ALA A 438 10.81 -35.12 -24.34
C ALA A 438 9.58 -35.91 -23.85
N ARG A 439 9.60 -36.49 -22.64
CA ARG A 439 8.57 -37.45 -22.20
C ARG A 439 7.46 -36.77 -21.38
N ARG A 440 6.26 -36.68 -21.95
CA ARG A 440 5.04 -36.30 -21.21
C ARG A 440 4.82 -37.21 -20.00
N GLY A 441 4.42 -36.62 -18.87
CA GLY A 441 4.24 -37.30 -17.59
C GLY A 441 5.54 -37.50 -16.82
N ALA A 442 6.57 -36.68 -17.08
CA ALA A 442 7.85 -36.69 -16.37
C ALA A 442 7.67 -36.62 -14.84
N ALA A 443 6.75 -35.79 -14.34
CA ALA A 443 6.50 -35.63 -12.91
C ALA A 443 5.99 -36.93 -12.26
N ARG A 444 4.97 -37.55 -12.89
CA ARG A 444 4.43 -38.84 -12.44
C ARG A 444 5.45 -39.96 -12.58
N ALA A 445 6.23 -39.97 -13.66
CA ALA A 445 7.29 -40.95 -13.88
C ALA A 445 8.42 -40.81 -12.85
N ALA A 446 8.71 -39.59 -12.39
CA ALA A 446 9.76 -39.33 -11.42
C ALA A 446 9.41 -39.82 -10.01
N VAL A 447 8.16 -39.65 -9.57
CA VAL A 447 7.73 -40.08 -8.22
C VAL A 447 7.25 -41.53 -8.14
N ARG A 448 6.89 -42.14 -9.28
CA ARG A 448 6.36 -43.51 -9.34
C ARG A 448 7.30 -44.60 -8.75
N PRO A 449 8.62 -44.58 -8.98
CA PRO A 449 9.55 -45.53 -8.35
C PRO A 449 9.54 -45.50 -6.81
N LEU A 450 9.10 -44.39 -6.22
CA LEU A 450 8.96 -44.21 -4.78
C LEU A 450 7.60 -44.69 -4.24
N GLY A 451 6.73 -45.24 -5.11
CA GLY A 451 5.35 -45.60 -4.74
C GLY A 451 4.39 -44.41 -4.62
N LEU A 452 4.83 -43.21 -5.01
CA LEU A 452 4.06 -41.97 -4.94
C LEU A 452 3.34 -41.69 -6.27
N THR A 453 2.39 -40.76 -6.23
CA THR A 453 1.69 -40.22 -7.40
C THR A 453 1.36 -38.74 -7.22
N VAL A 454 1.08 -38.06 -8.34
CA VAL A 454 0.63 -36.67 -8.39
C VAL A 454 -0.77 -36.61 -9.00
N VAL A 455 -1.72 -36.06 -8.25
CA VAL A 455 -3.13 -35.96 -8.64
C VAL A 455 -3.55 -34.47 -8.65
N PRO A 456 -3.90 -33.90 -9.81
CA PRO A 456 -4.41 -32.54 -9.88
C PRO A 456 -5.88 -32.51 -9.44
N ILE A 457 -6.24 -31.64 -8.50
CA ILE A 457 -7.59 -31.55 -7.93
C ILE A 457 -7.90 -30.07 -7.64
N GLY A 458 -8.90 -29.51 -8.31
CA GLY A 458 -9.42 -28.16 -8.01
C GLY A 458 -8.39 -27.02 -8.02
N GLY A 459 -7.37 -27.09 -8.88
CA GLY A 459 -6.29 -26.10 -8.96
C GLY A 459 -5.08 -26.37 -8.04
N VAL A 460 -5.06 -27.48 -7.32
CA VAL A 460 -3.96 -27.91 -6.44
C VAL A 460 -3.34 -29.22 -6.94
N LEU A 461 -2.02 -29.38 -6.84
CA LEU A 461 -1.31 -30.62 -7.13
C LEU A 461 -1.11 -31.42 -5.83
N LEU A 462 -1.86 -32.51 -5.65
CA LEU A 462 -1.71 -33.38 -4.49
C LEU A 462 -0.64 -34.45 -4.72
N ILE A 463 0.35 -34.54 -3.82
CA ILE A 463 1.27 -35.66 -3.69
C ILE A 463 0.74 -36.63 -2.64
N THR A 464 0.52 -37.88 -3.04
CA THR A 464 0.09 -38.96 -2.14
C THR A 464 0.66 -40.31 -2.60
N ILE A 465 0.42 -41.38 -1.84
CA ILE A 465 0.79 -42.74 -2.25
C ILE A 465 -0.24 -43.29 -3.25
N GLN A 466 0.17 -44.17 -4.15
CA GLN A 466 -0.73 -44.71 -5.19
C GLN A 466 -1.98 -45.41 -4.62
N ALA A 467 -1.86 -46.05 -3.44
CA ALA A 467 -2.97 -46.73 -2.78
C ALA A 467 -4.06 -45.76 -2.25
N GLU A 468 -3.67 -44.54 -1.88
CA GLU A 468 -4.54 -43.48 -1.34
C GLU A 468 -4.97 -42.47 -2.40
N ALA A 469 -4.51 -42.65 -3.65
CA ALA A 469 -4.80 -41.74 -4.74
C ALA A 469 -6.33 -41.59 -4.93
N PRO A 470 -6.87 -40.37 -4.81
CA PRO A 470 -8.33 -40.19 -4.78
C PRO A 470 -8.99 -40.39 -6.16
N ASP A 471 -8.20 -40.47 -7.23
CA ASP A 471 -8.60 -40.81 -8.61
C ASP A 471 -8.54 -42.32 -8.94
N ARG A 472 -8.15 -43.19 -8.00
CA ARG A 472 -8.12 -44.65 -8.19
C ARG A 472 -9.50 -45.23 -8.54
N PRO A 473 -9.59 -46.43 -9.15
CA PRO A 473 -10.87 -47.11 -9.33
C PRO A 473 -11.60 -47.27 -7.99
N GLY A 474 -12.81 -46.69 -7.88
CA GLY A 474 -13.59 -46.65 -6.63
C GLY A 474 -13.21 -45.53 -5.66
N GLY A 475 -12.33 -44.61 -6.05
CA GLY A 475 -11.91 -43.45 -5.24
C GLY A 475 -12.97 -42.33 -5.17
N PRO A 476 -12.82 -41.41 -4.19
CA PRO A 476 -13.79 -40.36 -3.88
C PRO A 476 -14.00 -39.34 -5.02
N LEU A 477 -13.05 -39.17 -5.95
CA LEU A 477 -13.19 -38.17 -7.01
C LEU A 477 -14.23 -38.51 -8.09
N ARG A 478 -14.80 -39.72 -8.09
CA ARG A 478 -15.90 -40.08 -9.00
C ARG A 478 -17.25 -39.55 -8.53
N ASP A 479 -17.41 -39.30 -7.23
CA ASP A 479 -18.57 -38.63 -6.68
C ASP A 479 -18.33 -37.11 -6.66
N PRO A 480 -19.17 -36.30 -7.35
CA PRO A 480 -19.04 -34.84 -7.36
C PRO A 480 -19.03 -34.21 -5.96
N ALA A 481 -19.80 -34.76 -5.01
CA ALA A 481 -19.88 -34.22 -3.66
C ALA A 481 -18.59 -34.48 -2.87
N ALA A 482 -18.10 -35.72 -2.90
CA ALA A 482 -16.81 -36.05 -2.32
C ALA A 482 -15.65 -35.29 -2.99
N ARG A 483 -15.68 -35.08 -4.32
CA ARG A 483 -14.71 -34.23 -5.02
C ARG A 483 -14.71 -32.80 -4.49
N ALA A 484 -15.87 -32.17 -4.34
CA ALA A 484 -15.97 -30.81 -3.81
C ALA A 484 -15.42 -30.69 -2.37
N ALA A 485 -15.66 -31.70 -1.52
CA ALA A 485 -15.12 -31.75 -0.16
C ALA A 485 -13.57 -31.85 -0.14
N TRP A 486 -13.00 -32.68 -1.03
CA TRP A 486 -11.55 -32.78 -1.21
C TRP A 486 -10.95 -31.46 -1.70
N GLU A 487 -11.58 -30.82 -2.69
CA GLU A 487 -11.13 -29.52 -3.19
C GLU A 487 -11.14 -28.45 -2.09
N ALA A 488 -12.18 -28.40 -1.26
CA ALA A 488 -12.25 -27.48 -0.12
C ALA A 488 -11.10 -27.71 0.88
N THR A 489 -10.85 -28.97 1.24
CA THR A 489 -9.81 -29.35 2.20
C THR A 489 -8.40 -29.04 1.67
N LEU A 490 -8.14 -29.31 0.40
CA LEU A 490 -6.85 -29.01 -0.23
C LEU A 490 -6.59 -27.50 -0.35
N ARG A 491 -7.62 -26.71 -0.70
CA ARG A 491 -7.52 -25.25 -0.70
C ARG A 491 -7.23 -24.69 0.69
N GLU A 492 -7.84 -25.28 1.73
CA GLU A 492 -7.56 -24.92 3.12
C GLU A 492 -6.09 -25.22 3.48
N ALA A 493 -5.57 -26.39 3.10
CA ALA A 493 -4.18 -26.74 3.32
C ALA A 493 -3.19 -25.81 2.60
N THR A 494 -3.50 -25.39 1.37
CA THR A 494 -2.69 -24.40 0.64
C THR A 494 -2.68 -23.06 1.36
N ALA A 495 -3.84 -22.56 1.80
CA ALA A 495 -3.96 -21.24 2.41
C ALA A 495 -3.32 -21.15 3.80
N TRP A 496 -3.42 -22.21 4.61
CA TRP A 496 -3.04 -22.20 6.02
C TRP A 496 -1.81 -23.06 6.34
N GLY A 497 -1.18 -23.60 5.30
CA GLY A 497 -0.12 -24.59 5.39
C GLY A 497 -0.60 -25.99 5.80
N ALA A 498 -1.76 -26.16 6.45
CA ALA A 498 -2.41 -27.47 6.60
C ALA A 498 -3.92 -27.38 6.78
N ASP A 499 -4.61 -28.48 6.48
CA ASP A 499 -6.03 -28.65 6.77
C ASP A 499 -6.30 -28.91 8.27
N PRO A 500 -7.58 -28.88 8.72
CA PRO A 500 -7.94 -29.06 10.13
C PRO A 500 -7.51 -30.40 10.73
N SER A 501 -7.39 -31.45 9.90
CA SER A 501 -6.93 -32.76 10.36
C SER A 501 -5.41 -32.92 10.35
N ASP A 502 -4.67 -31.90 9.89
CA ASP A 502 -3.22 -31.91 9.66
C ASP A 502 -2.75 -33.04 8.72
N ARG A 503 -3.67 -33.59 7.92
CA ARG A 503 -3.43 -34.64 6.92
C ARG A 503 -2.77 -34.06 5.67
N PHE A 504 -3.34 -32.99 5.14
CA PHE A 504 -2.87 -32.30 3.95
C PHE A 504 -2.08 -31.09 4.39
N GLN A 505 -0.85 -30.96 3.90
CA GLN A 505 0.05 -29.87 4.26
C GLN A 505 0.67 -29.24 3.02
N SER A 506 0.93 -27.94 3.02
CA SER A 506 1.81 -27.35 2.01
C SER A 506 3.21 -27.96 2.09
N VAL A 507 3.97 -27.91 0.99
CA VAL A 507 5.34 -28.46 0.96
C VAL A 507 6.20 -27.83 2.03
N ALA A 508 6.14 -26.50 2.17
CA ALA A 508 6.86 -25.76 3.20
C ALA A 508 6.56 -26.36 4.59
N ARG A 509 5.29 -26.58 4.95
CA ARG A 509 4.92 -27.01 6.30
C ARG A 509 5.35 -28.45 6.55
N TRP A 510 5.18 -29.29 5.52
CA TRP A 510 5.59 -30.69 5.58
C TRP A 510 7.10 -30.86 5.74
N ARG A 511 7.91 -29.99 5.16
CA ARG A 511 9.37 -29.99 5.32
C ARG A 511 9.86 -29.73 6.73
N GLY A 512 8.97 -29.24 7.59
CA GLY A 512 9.38 -28.58 8.81
C GLY A 512 10.10 -27.26 8.53
N GLU A 513 10.05 -26.76 7.29
CA GLU A 513 10.19 -25.31 7.11
C GLU A 513 9.02 -24.72 7.88
N VAL A 514 9.33 -23.68 8.62
CA VAL A 514 8.30 -22.87 9.23
C VAL A 514 7.63 -22.14 8.07
N THR A 515 6.70 -22.78 7.35
CA THR A 515 5.49 -22.04 6.93
C THR A 515 5.04 -21.34 8.19
N PRO A 516 4.51 -20.12 8.17
CA PRO A 516 4.08 -19.46 9.39
C PRO A 516 2.93 -20.21 10.11
N LYS A 517 3.10 -21.46 10.57
CA LYS A 517 3.28 -21.68 12.00
C LYS A 517 4.20 -20.59 12.53
N ALA A 518 3.56 -19.49 12.83
CA ALA A 518 3.37 -19.24 14.22
C ALA A 518 4.13 -20.19 15.18
N PRO A 519 5.37 -19.92 15.65
CA PRO A 519 5.99 -18.61 16.01
C PRO A 519 7.52 -18.39 15.70
N ALA A 520 8.01 -17.15 15.87
CA ALA A 520 9.37 -16.64 16.22
C ALA A 520 10.61 -17.23 15.49
N SER A 521 11.55 -16.49 14.89
CA SER A 521 11.99 -15.09 15.01
C SER A 521 12.95 -14.75 13.86
N SER A 522 12.69 -13.67 13.11
CA SER A 522 13.65 -12.66 12.62
C SER A 522 12.93 -11.83 11.55
N GLU A 523 12.81 -10.55 11.85
CA GLU A 523 12.61 -9.35 11.02
C GLU A 523 12.09 -9.44 9.57
N ALA A 524 11.02 -8.66 9.32
CA ALA A 524 10.39 -8.27 8.04
C ALA A 524 9.82 -9.44 7.22
N ASP A 525 8.62 -9.41 6.65
CA ASP A 525 7.93 -8.32 5.98
C ASP A 525 6.40 -8.56 6.00
N ASP A 526 5.66 -7.50 5.66
CA ASP A 526 4.20 -7.39 5.64
C ASP A 526 3.55 -8.27 4.55
N ASP A 527 3.47 -9.58 4.77
CA ASP A 527 2.76 -10.46 3.85
C ASP A 527 1.29 -10.53 4.24
N SER A 528 0.52 -9.62 3.62
CA SER A 528 -0.92 -9.77 3.48
C SER A 528 -1.23 -11.23 3.18
N ALA A 529 -1.91 -11.91 4.10
CA ALA A 529 -2.43 -13.26 3.84
C ALA A 529 -3.24 -13.18 2.55
N GLN A 530 -2.64 -13.62 1.43
CA GLN A 530 -3.32 -13.64 0.15
C GLN A 530 -4.62 -14.41 0.38
N ALA A 531 -5.73 -13.75 0.07
CA ALA A 531 -7.02 -14.40 0.19
C ALA A 531 -6.96 -15.74 -0.57
N PRO A 532 -7.52 -16.82 0.01
CA PRO A 532 -7.54 -18.10 -0.68
C PRO A 532 -8.12 -17.93 -2.09
N ALA A 533 -7.62 -18.65 -3.08
CA ALA A 533 -8.14 -18.57 -4.45
C ALA A 533 -9.68 -18.75 -4.44
N GLY A 534 -10.40 -17.80 -5.05
CA GLY A 534 -11.87 -17.73 -5.00
C GLY A 534 -12.44 -16.98 -3.79
N TRP A 535 -11.62 -16.23 -3.05
CA TRP A 535 -12.05 -15.27 -2.03
C TRP A 535 -11.61 -13.86 -2.43
N ARG A 536 -12.39 -12.88 -1.98
CA ARG A 536 -12.09 -11.46 -2.17
C ARG A 536 -11.91 -10.81 -0.81
N VAL A 537 -11.01 -9.82 -0.76
CA VAL A 537 -10.72 -9.02 0.43
C VAL A 537 -11.23 -7.61 0.19
N TRP A 538 -11.93 -7.05 1.18
CA TRP A 538 -12.26 -5.64 1.25
C TRP A 538 -11.70 -5.04 2.52
N ARG A 539 -11.09 -3.86 2.43
CA ARG A 539 -10.42 -3.18 3.52
C ARG A 539 -11.14 -1.88 3.86
N PHE A 540 -11.28 -1.64 5.16
CA PHE A 540 -11.91 -0.46 5.74
C PHE A 540 -11.02 0.10 6.85
N ALA A 541 -11.13 1.38 7.13
CA ALA A 541 -10.41 2.06 8.20
C ALA A 541 -11.34 2.94 9.04
N ALA A 542 -10.99 3.14 10.32
CA ALA A 542 -11.64 4.06 11.24
C ALA A 542 -10.61 4.70 12.21
N PRO A 543 -10.79 5.98 12.59
CA PRO A 543 -10.01 6.59 13.66
C PRO A 543 -10.49 6.04 15.02
N GLY A 544 -9.79 5.02 15.52
CA GLY A 544 -10.13 4.28 16.73
C GLY A 544 -11.21 3.21 16.55
N TRP A 545 -11.76 2.70 17.66
CA TRP A 545 -12.75 1.62 17.60
C TRP A 545 -14.04 2.07 16.86
N PRO A 546 -14.50 1.30 15.86
CA PRO A 546 -15.73 1.64 15.14
C PRO A 546 -16.95 1.51 16.06
N GLY A 547 -17.95 2.37 15.84
CA GLY A 547 -19.21 2.34 16.59
C GLY A 547 -20.06 1.08 16.31
N PRO A 548 -21.11 0.83 17.12
CA PRO A 548 -21.97 -0.35 16.98
C PRO A 548 -22.73 -0.43 15.64
N ASP A 549 -22.85 0.70 14.95
CA ASP A 549 -23.51 0.83 13.65
C ASP A 549 -22.56 0.59 12.46
N ALA A 550 -21.27 0.37 12.72
CA ALA A 550 -20.32 -0.01 11.70
C ALA A 550 -20.67 -1.39 11.15
N LEU A 551 -21.01 -1.44 9.87
CA LEU A 551 -21.42 -2.66 9.19
C LEU A 551 -21.00 -2.62 7.74
N VAL A 552 -20.89 -3.78 7.13
CA VAL A 552 -20.68 -3.95 5.69
C VAL A 552 -21.76 -4.89 5.19
N ARG A 553 -22.43 -4.48 4.10
CA ARG A 553 -23.43 -5.32 3.45
C ARG A 553 -22.80 -6.02 2.25
N LEU A 554 -22.78 -7.34 2.32
CA LEU A 554 -22.41 -8.22 1.22
C LEU A 554 -23.62 -8.46 0.32
N VAL A 555 -23.35 -8.75 -0.95
CA VAL A 555 -24.37 -9.13 -1.92
C VAL A 555 -23.78 -10.19 -2.84
N ASP A 556 -24.60 -11.16 -3.24
CA ASP A 556 -24.21 -12.15 -4.22
C ASP A 556 -24.26 -11.51 -5.61
N GLU A 557 -23.08 -11.31 -6.21
CA GLU A 557 -22.92 -10.71 -7.54
C GLU A 557 -23.61 -11.53 -8.64
N ARG A 558 -23.64 -12.87 -8.53
CA ARG A 558 -24.33 -13.73 -9.50
C ARG A 558 -25.83 -13.60 -9.38
N SER A 559 -26.37 -13.55 -8.16
CA SER A 559 -27.80 -13.33 -7.95
C SER A 559 -28.24 -11.98 -8.53
N ARG A 560 -27.42 -10.94 -8.35
CA ARG A 560 -27.67 -9.61 -8.90
C ARG A 560 -27.64 -9.62 -10.41
N ALA A 561 -26.62 -10.24 -11.01
CA ALA A 561 -26.54 -10.41 -12.46
C ALA A 561 -27.74 -11.20 -13.00
N ALA A 562 -28.16 -12.28 -12.33
CA ALA A 562 -29.32 -13.08 -12.73
C ALA A 562 -30.61 -12.26 -12.70
N TRP A 563 -30.83 -11.44 -11.67
CA TRP A 563 -31.97 -10.52 -11.61
C TRP A 563 -31.93 -9.45 -12.70
N ARG A 564 -30.75 -8.87 -12.99
CA ARG A 564 -30.58 -7.95 -14.13
C ARG A 564 -31.04 -8.61 -15.43
N TRP A 565 -30.58 -9.83 -15.68
CA TRP A 565 -30.94 -10.59 -16.87
C TRP A 565 -32.42 -10.95 -16.91
N ALA A 566 -33.00 -11.39 -15.79
CA ALA A 566 -34.42 -11.72 -15.70
C ALA A 566 -35.30 -10.51 -16.05
N ILE A 567 -34.95 -9.32 -15.54
CA ILE A 567 -35.67 -8.08 -15.83
C ILE A 567 -35.48 -7.66 -17.28
N ALA A 568 -34.25 -7.76 -17.80
CA ALA A 568 -33.97 -7.46 -19.21
C ALA A 568 -34.78 -8.37 -20.15
N LEU A 569 -34.82 -9.68 -19.87
CA LEU A 569 -35.59 -10.65 -20.64
C LEU A 569 -37.10 -10.41 -20.51
N ALA A 570 -37.60 -10.08 -19.32
CA ALA A 570 -39.02 -9.77 -19.13
C ALA A 570 -39.44 -8.55 -19.96
N VAL A 571 -38.66 -7.46 -19.92
CA VAL A 571 -38.89 -6.28 -20.76
C VAL A 571 -38.82 -6.64 -22.24
N GLN A 572 -37.87 -7.48 -22.63
CA GLN A 572 -37.73 -7.94 -24.01
C GLN A 572 -38.96 -8.72 -24.50
N VAL A 573 -39.45 -9.68 -23.72
CA VAL A 573 -40.64 -10.48 -24.03
C VAL A 573 -41.88 -9.60 -24.14
N VAL A 574 -42.07 -8.66 -23.20
CA VAL A 574 -43.19 -7.70 -23.24
C VAL A 574 -43.10 -6.82 -24.49
N GLY A 575 -41.91 -6.30 -24.82
CA GLY A 575 -41.70 -5.50 -26.02
C GLY A 575 -41.95 -6.27 -27.32
N ILE A 576 -41.57 -7.54 -27.39
CA ILE A 576 -41.86 -8.40 -28.56
C ILE A 576 -43.37 -8.67 -28.66
N ALA A 577 -44.04 -9.00 -27.55
CA ALA A 577 -45.48 -9.24 -27.51
C ALA A 577 -46.29 -7.98 -27.88
N ALA A 578 -45.82 -6.81 -27.46
CA ALA A 578 -46.37 -5.50 -27.81
C ALA A 578 -46.22 -5.16 -29.30
N GLY A 579 -45.51 -5.98 -30.09
CA GLY A 579 -45.32 -5.80 -31.53
C GLY A 579 -46.62 -5.70 -32.35
N ARG A 580 -47.76 -6.15 -31.81
CA ARG A 580 -49.09 -6.04 -32.45
C ARG A 580 -49.78 -4.68 -32.26
N LEU A 581 -49.27 -3.83 -31.39
CA LEU A 581 -49.83 -2.50 -31.14
C LEU A 581 -49.45 -1.52 -32.27
N PRO A 582 -50.21 -0.43 -32.48
CA PRO A 582 -49.83 0.65 -33.38
C PRO A 582 -48.42 1.18 -33.12
N ALA A 583 -47.70 1.57 -34.16
CA ALA A 583 -46.36 2.15 -34.05
C ALA A 583 -46.24 3.31 -33.03
N PRO A 584 -47.14 4.32 -32.99
CA PRO A 584 -47.00 5.42 -32.04
C PRO A 584 -47.15 4.96 -30.58
N THR A 585 -48.07 4.04 -30.29
CA THR A 585 -48.25 3.48 -28.93
C THR A 585 -47.05 2.67 -28.47
N ARG A 586 -46.42 1.92 -29.37
CA ARG A 586 -45.20 1.15 -29.07
C ARG A 586 -44.01 2.05 -28.76
N ALA A 587 -43.80 3.08 -29.58
CA ALA A 587 -42.72 4.04 -29.39
C ALA A 587 -42.89 4.85 -28.10
N ALA A 588 -44.11 5.34 -27.82
CA ALA A 588 -44.42 6.06 -26.59
C ALA A 588 -44.22 5.19 -25.34
N GLY A 589 -44.66 3.92 -25.37
CA GLY A 589 -44.48 2.99 -24.25
C GLY A 589 -43.00 2.68 -23.97
N LEU A 590 -42.21 2.43 -25.03
CA LEU A 590 -40.77 2.17 -24.88
C LEU A 590 -40.02 3.41 -24.38
N ALA A 591 -40.35 4.60 -24.91
CA ALA A 591 -39.75 5.86 -24.47
C ALA A 591 -40.09 6.16 -23.00
N ALA A 592 -41.34 5.93 -22.58
CA ALA A 592 -41.76 6.08 -21.19
C ALA A 592 -41.01 5.10 -20.27
N LEU A 593 -40.87 3.83 -20.67
CA LEU A 593 -40.11 2.84 -19.89
C LEU A 593 -38.64 3.23 -19.75
N LEU A 594 -38.00 3.67 -20.85
CA LEU A 594 -36.61 4.10 -20.84
C LEU A 594 -36.43 5.34 -19.96
N ALA A 595 -37.33 6.32 -20.06
CA ALA A 595 -37.31 7.53 -19.24
C ALA A 595 -37.46 7.22 -17.75
N VAL A 596 -38.39 6.32 -17.38
CA VAL A 596 -38.56 5.87 -15.99
C VAL A 596 -37.32 5.12 -15.50
N ALA A 597 -36.75 4.24 -16.32
CA ALA A 597 -35.56 3.48 -15.94
C ALA A 597 -34.32 4.38 -15.79
N LEU A 598 -34.15 5.38 -16.66
CA LEU A 598 -33.08 6.39 -16.54
C LEU A 598 -33.29 7.31 -15.33
N LEU A 599 -34.53 7.72 -15.06
CA LEU A 599 -34.87 8.52 -13.87
C LEU A 599 -34.61 7.72 -12.58
N ALA A 600 -34.99 6.44 -12.55
CA ALA A 600 -34.67 5.54 -11.45
C ALA A 600 -33.16 5.33 -11.30
N ALA A 601 -32.42 5.22 -12.42
CA ALA A 601 -30.97 5.19 -12.41
C ALA A 601 -30.32 6.53 -12.04
N ALA A 602 -31.06 7.64 -11.95
CA ALA A 602 -30.53 8.92 -11.47
C ALA A 602 -30.63 9.07 -9.94
N ILE A 603 -31.53 8.34 -9.29
CA ILE A 603 -31.76 8.40 -7.84
C ILE A 603 -30.75 7.48 -7.13
N PRO A 604 -29.89 7.98 -6.21
CA PRO A 604 -28.82 7.19 -5.58
C PRO A 604 -29.31 5.91 -4.88
N GLU A 605 -30.48 5.97 -4.24
CA GLU A 605 -31.09 4.82 -3.55
C GLU A 605 -31.61 3.77 -4.52
N ALA A 606 -32.12 4.18 -5.68
CA ALA A 606 -32.61 3.29 -6.72
C ALA A 606 -31.49 2.79 -7.66
N ARG A 607 -30.37 3.52 -7.78
CA ARG A 607 -29.12 3.05 -8.43
C ARG A 607 -28.58 1.77 -7.79
N ALA A 608 -28.82 1.58 -6.50
CA ALA A 608 -28.41 0.38 -5.78
C ALA A 608 -29.30 -0.85 -6.09
N SER A 609 -30.43 -0.65 -6.80
CA SER A 609 -31.32 -1.72 -7.23
C SER A 609 -30.96 -2.23 -8.63
N GLU A 610 -31.15 -3.53 -8.87
CA GLU A 610 -30.78 -4.17 -10.14
C GLU A 610 -31.77 -3.89 -11.28
N VAL A 611 -32.92 -3.29 -10.93
CA VAL A 611 -34.08 -3.06 -11.79
C VAL A 611 -33.80 -2.07 -12.93
N PRO A 612 -33.21 -0.89 -12.70
CA PRO A 612 -33.01 0.10 -13.75
C PRO A 612 -32.04 -0.39 -14.82
N SER A 613 -30.91 -1.02 -14.43
CA SER A 613 -29.94 -1.56 -15.38
C SER A 613 -30.53 -2.68 -16.23
N GLY A 614 -31.30 -3.59 -15.63
CA GLY A 614 -31.98 -4.66 -16.37
C GLY A 614 -33.02 -4.09 -17.32
N ALA A 615 -33.82 -3.12 -16.87
CA ALA A 615 -34.86 -2.49 -17.69
C ALA A 615 -34.29 -1.72 -18.88
N ILE A 616 -33.19 -0.97 -18.68
CA ILE A 616 -32.49 -0.28 -19.77
C ILE A 616 -31.96 -1.29 -20.78
N GLY A 617 -31.24 -2.33 -20.32
CA GLY A 617 -30.73 -3.39 -21.20
C GLY A 617 -31.85 -4.07 -22.01
N GLY A 618 -32.97 -4.39 -21.37
CA GLY A 618 -34.14 -4.96 -22.04
C GLY A 618 -34.79 -4.02 -23.05
N ALA A 619 -34.97 -2.74 -22.71
CA ALA A 619 -35.56 -1.74 -23.60
C ALA A 619 -34.72 -1.54 -24.87
N LEU A 620 -33.39 -1.54 -24.72
CA LEU A 620 -32.46 -1.45 -25.85
C LEU A 620 -32.50 -2.69 -26.74
N ALA A 621 -32.62 -3.89 -26.14
CA ALA A 621 -32.80 -5.12 -26.90
C ALA A 621 -34.09 -5.08 -27.74
N VAL A 622 -35.20 -4.57 -27.17
CA VAL A 622 -36.47 -4.36 -27.89
C VAL A 622 -36.30 -3.37 -29.04
N LEU A 623 -35.63 -2.24 -28.78
CA LEU A 623 -35.37 -1.20 -29.77
C LEU A 623 -34.58 -1.77 -30.96
N CYS A 624 -33.47 -2.47 -30.68
CA CYS A 624 -32.66 -3.14 -31.70
C CYS A 624 -33.46 -4.20 -32.47
N PHE A 625 -34.30 -4.97 -31.80
CA PHE A 625 -35.17 -5.97 -32.44
C PHE A 625 -36.19 -5.33 -33.40
N TRP A 626 -36.89 -4.27 -32.96
CA TRP A 626 -37.85 -3.56 -33.81
C TRP A 626 -37.17 -2.85 -34.98
N LEU A 627 -36.01 -2.26 -34.73
CA LEU A 627 -35.21 -1.61 -35.76
C LEU A 627 -34.72 -2.62 -36.81
N GLY A 628 -34.35 -3.84 -36.38
CA GLY A 628 -34.06 -4.99 -37.24
C GLY A 628 -35.24 -5.43 -38.10
N GLN A 629 -36.47 -5.36 -37.58
CA GLN A 629 -37.68 -5.68 -38.36
C GLN A 629 -38.08 -4.56 -39.35
N ALA A 630 -37.78 -3.30 -39.03
CA ALA A 630 -38.05 -2.17 -39.89
C ALA A 630 -37.10 -2.09 -41.10
N LEU A 631 -35.96 -2.79 -41.05
CA LEU A 631 -35.05 -2.91 -42.19
C LEU A 631 -35.69 -3.75 -43.31
N PRO A 632 -35.89 -3.19 -44.52
CA PRO A 632 -36.54 -3.91 -45.61
C PRO A 632 -35.71 -5.15 -46.00
N ARG A 633 -36.35 -6.32 -46.05
CA ARG A 633 -35.77 -7.66 -46.35
C ARG A 633 -35.09 -7.81 -47.73
N ARG A 634 -34.88 -6.73 -48.48
CA ARG A 634 -34.42 -6.76 -49.89
C ARG A 634 -32.97 -7.23 -50.11
N ILE A 635 -32.18 -7.53 -49.06
CA ILE A 635 -30.75 -7.87 -49.20
C ILE A 635 -30.47 -9.38 -49.17
N ARG A 636 -31.45 -10.26 -48.86
CA ARG A 636 -31.18 -11.70 -48.70
C ARG A 636 -31.50 -12.60 -49.90
N GLY A 637 -31.80 -12.03 -51.07
CA GLY A 637 -32.06 -12.79 -52.28
C GLY A 637 -31.56 -12.06 -53.52
N ALA A 638 -30.25 -12.07 -53.75
CA ALA A 638 -29.65 -11.67 -55.03
C ALA A 638 -28.30 -12.38 -55.22
N VAL A 639 -28.34 -13.71 -55.24
CA VAL A 639 -27.37 -14.52 -55.98
C VAL A 639 -28.19 -15.36 -56.96
N TRP A 640 -28.55 -14.77 -58.10
CA TRP A 640 -28.13 -15.21 -59.42
C TRP A 640 -28.77 -14.39 -60.54
N GLU A 641 -27.93 -14.11 -61.54
CA GLU A 641 -28.20 -13.70 -62.93
C GLU A 641 -28.55 -12.23 -63.29
N SER A 642 -27.47 -11.56 -63.75
CA SER A 642 -27.28 -10.97 -65.10
C SER A 642 -28.10 -9.77 -65.61
N ARG A 643 -27.28 -8.75 -65.98
CA ARG A 643 -27.38 -7.75 -67.05
C ARG A 643 -28.13 -6.43 -66.83
N ALA A 644 -27.30 -5.39 -66.90
CA ALA A 644 -27.41 -4.15 -67.66
C ALA A 644 -28.44 -3.08 -67.29
N SER A 645 -27.85 -1.94 -66.90
CA SER A 645 -28.20 -0.54 -67.21
C SER A 645 -29.35 0.19 -66.49
N THR A 646 -28.92 1.32 -65.93
CA THR A 646 -29.54 2.67 -65.86
C THR A 646 -30.57 3.02 -64.79
N THR A 647 -30.08 3.86 -63.86
CA THR A 647 -30.71 5.02 -63.22
C THR A 647 -32.09 4.89 -62.58
N SER A 648 -32.14 4.97 -61.24
CA SER A 648 -32.72 6.14 -60.56
C SER A 648 -32.66 6.04 -59.02
N ARG A 649 -32.34 7.20 -58.43
CA ARG A 649 -32.81 7.77 -57.16
C ARG A 649 -32.50 7.03 -55.85
N ALA A 650 -31.45 7.57 -55.21
CA ALA A 650 -31.46 8.11 -53.85
C ALA A 650 -32.77 7.96 -53.05
N ALA A 651 -32.81 6.99 -52.14
CA ALA A 651 -33.52 7.06 -50.86
C ALA A 651 -33.14 5.81 -50.06
N ASN A 652 -31.97 5.80 -49.42
CA ASN A 652 -31.65 4.84 -48.33
C ASN A 652 -30.35 5.17 -47.55
N LEU A 653 -29.83 6.41 -47.63
CA LEU A 653 -28.76 6.83 -46.73
C LEU A 653 -29.28 7.22 -45.33
N GLY A 654 -30.53 7.67 -45.22
CA GLY A 654 -31.12 8.11 -43.95
C GLY A 654 -31.30 6.99 -42.92
N ALA A 655 -31.72 5.79 -43.33
CA ALA A 655 -32.01 4.69 -42.41
C ALA A 655 -30.75 4.08 -41.78
N ARG A 656 -29.61 4.08 -42.47
CA ARG A 656 -28.33 3.58 -41.94
C ARG A 656 -27.66 4.59 -41.01
N LEU A 657 -27.77 5.89 -41.33
CA LEU A 657 -27.27 6.96 -40.46
C LEU A 657 -28.10 7.08 -39.18
N THR A 658 -29.43 6.95 -39.23
CA THR A 658 -30.27 7.05 -38.02
C THR A 658 -30.03 5.88 -37.05
N LEU A 659 -29.78 4.67 -37.56
CA LEU A 659 -29.45 3.46 -36.77
C LEU A 659 -28.03 3.52 -36.20
N LEU A 660 -27.04 4.01 -36.94
CA LEU A 660 -25.70 4.28 -36.41
C LEU A 660 -25.68 5.43 -35.40
N VAL A 661 -26.51 6.47 -35.59
CA VAL A 661 -26.67 7.57 -34.63
C VAL A 661 -27.43 7.11 -33.39
N LEU A 662 -28.43 6.23 -33.48
CA LEU A 662 -29.13 5.72 -32.29
C LEU A 662 -28.29 4.72 -31.50
N VAL A 663 -27.59 3.79 -32.18
CA VAL A 663 -26.64 2.85 -31.54
C VAL A 663 -25.43 3.62 -31.01
N GLY A 664 -24.99 4.66 -31.73
CA GLY A 664 -24.00 5.62 -31.27
C GLY A 664 -24.46 6.39 -30.03
N CYS A 665 -25.67 6.98 -30.03
CA CYS A 665 -26.23 7.71 -28.89
C CYS A 665 -26.57 6.83 -27.70
N VAL A 666 -26.91 5.56 -27.89
CA VAL A 666 -27.14 4.60 -26.80
C VAL A 666 -25.82 4.10 -26.23
N ALA A 667 -24.85 3.78 -27.09
CA ALA A 667 -23.50 3.46 -26.64
C ALA A 667 -22.85 4.68 -25.97
N SER A 668 -23.10 5.90 -26.45
CA SER A 668 -22.69 7.14 -25.82
C SER A 668 -23.50 7.45 -24.57
N ALA A 669 -24.80 7.16 -24.45
CA ALA A 669 -25.55 7.44 -23.22
C ALA A 669 -25.27 6.42 -22.09
N LEU A 670 -24.79 5.23 -22.43
CA LEU A 670 -24.41 4.17 -21.48
C LEU A 670 -22.90 4.11 -21.20
N SER A 671 -22.08 4.62 -22.13
CA SER A 671 -20.63 4.73 -21.99
C SER A 671 -20.14 6.17 -21.86
N ALA A 672 -21.00 7.19 -21.89
CA ALA A 672 -20.61 8.53 -21.48
C ALA A 672 -20.49 8.52 -19.95
N PRO A 673 -19.28 8.61 -19.37
CA PRO A 673 -19.16 9.37 -18.13
C PRO A 673 -19.84 10.73 -18.39
N PRO A 674 -20.51 11.32 -17.38
CA PRO A 674 -21.25 12.58 -17.56
C PRO A 674 -20.44 13.52 -18.45
N GLU A 675 -20.99 13.84 -19.63
CA GLU A 675 -20.24 14.59 -20.63
C GLU A 675 -19.81 15.88 -19.93
N PRO A 676 -18.49 16.16 -19.87
CA PRO A 676 -18.02 17.46 -19.47
C PRO A 676 -18.75 18.45 -20.37
N VAL A 677 -19.59 19.31 -19.79
CA VAL A 677 -19.86 20.60 -20.41
C VAL A 677 -18.49 21.13 -20.83
N GLY A 678 -18.29 21.32 -22.13
CA GLY A 678 -17.11 21.94 -22.71
C GLY A 678 -16.98 23.37 -22.21
N ARG A 679 -16.62 23.50 -20.94
CA ARG A 679 -15.64 24.49 -20.53
C ARG A 679 -14.31 23.91 -20.98
N ASP A 680 -13.40 24.78 -21.41
CA ASP A 680 -11.97 24.51 -21.32
C ASP A 680 -11.71 23.90 -19.93
N ARG A 681 -11.73 22.57 -19.84
CA ARG A 681 -11.46 21.90 -18.57
C ARG A 681 -9.96 22.02 -18.45
N GLU A 682 -9.59 22.96 -17.60
CA GLU A 682 -8.22 23.15 -17.16
C GLU A 682 -7.57 21.79 -16.90
N PRO A 683 -6.27 21.64 -17.25
CA PRO A 683 -5.57 20.37 -17.16
C PRO A 683 -5.70 19.75 -15.75
N PRO A 684 -5.71 18.39 -15.68
CA PRO A 684 -5.78 17.69 -14.41
C PRO A 684 -4.58 18.07 -13.54
N ILE A 685 -4.84 18.26 -12.25
CA ILE A 685 -3.80 18.55 -11.27
C ILE A 685 -3.04 17.25 -10.98
N LEU A 686 -1.75 17.23 -11.34
CA LEU A 686 -0.88 16.07 -11.13
C LEU A 686 -0.20 16.18 -9.76
N ALA A 687 -0.46 15.20 -8.91
CA ALA A 687 0.10 15.05 -7.58
C ALA A 687 1.05 13.84 -7.56
N LEU A 688 2.34 14.08 -7.31
CA LEU A 688 3.33 13.02 -7.15
C LEU A 688 3.55 12.75 -5.66
N PHE A 689 3.44 11.48 -5.27
CA PHE A 689 3.67 11.06 -3.89
C PHE A 689 5.02 10.33 -3.84
N PRO A 690 6.12 11.01 -3.46
CA PRO A 690 7.42 10.39 -3.39
C PRO A 690 7.46 9.34 -2.25
N PHE A 691 8.15 8.23 -2.51
CA PHE A 691 8.41 7.18 -1.51
C PHE A 691 9.92 7.07 -1.28
N ASP A 692 10.35 7.07 -0.01
CA ASP A 692 11.73 6.74 0.36
C ASP A 692 11.90 5.22 0.48
N GLY A 693 12.60 4.61 -0.47
CA GLY A 693 12.82 3.16 -0.52
C GLY A 693 11.97 2.46 -1.58
N PRO A 694 11.83 1.12 -1.55
CA PRO A 694 10.94 0.41 -2.46
C PRO A 694 9.50 0.94 -2.28
N PRO A 695 8.75 1.16 -3.38
CA PRO A 695 7.42 1.75 -3.32
C PRO A 695 6.49 0.89 -2.44
N ASP A 696 6.00 1.50 -1.36
CA ASP A 696 5.03 0.90 -0.44
C ASP A 696 3.68 1.61 -0.58
N PRO A 697 2.77 1.09 -1.43
CA PRO A 697 1.46 1.71 -1.66
C PRO A 697 0.54 1.68 -0.43
N SER A 698 0.94 1.00 0.65
CA SER A 698 0.16 0.92 1.89
C SER A 698 0.54 2.00 2.91
N ARG A 699 1.70 2.64 2.75
CA ARG A 699 2.12 3.79 3.55
C ARG A 699 1.35 5.03 3.08
N ALA A 700 0.60 5.65 3.99
CA ALA A 700 -0.02 6.94 3.71
C ALA A 700 1.09 7.93 3.32
N PRO A 701 1.02 8.55 2.13
CA PRO A 701 2.08 9.44 1.70
C PRO A 701 2.09 10.65 2.63
N ASP A 702 3.28 10.96 3.15
CA ASP A 702 3.54 12.08 4.05
C ASP A 702 3.85 13.37 3.27
N ARG A 703 4.02 13.27 1.94
CA ARG A 703 4.39 14.35 1.03
C ARG A 703 3.62 14.27 -0.27
N VAL A 704 3.33 15.42 -0.86
CA VAL A 704 2.73 15.52 -2.19
C VAL A 704 3.42 16.64 -2.96
N LEU A 705 4.10 16.26 -4.03
CA LEU A 705 4.73 17.21 -4.93
C LEU A 705 3.69 17.63 -5.97
N LEU A 706 3.43 18.93 -6.03
CA LEU A 706 2.49 19.57 -6.95
C LEU A 706 3.22 20.65 -7.74
N ARG A 707 2.76 20.93 -8.95
CA ARG A 707 3.16 22.17 -9.63
C ARG A 707 2.62 23.36 -8.84
N LEU A 708 3.39 24.45 -8.75
CA LEU A 708 2.98 25.63 -8.00
C LEU A 708 1.64 26.21 -8.52
N GLU A 709 1.47 26.24 -9.85
CA GLU A 709 0.22 26.64 -10.49
C GLU A 709 -0.98 25.77 -10.06
N ASP A 710 -0.78 24.48 -9.89
CA ASP A 710 -1.81 23.53 -9.49
C ASP A 710 -2.08 23.56 -7.98
N TYR A 711 -1.07 23.86 -7.17
CA TYR A 711 -1.24 24.15 -5.75
C TYR A 711 -2.11 25.39 -5.54
N ASP A 712 -1.82 26.48 -6.26
CA ASP A 712 -2.61 27.71 -6.18
C ASP A 712 -4.05 27.49 -6.65
N ARG A 713 -4.26 26.66 -7.69
CA ARG A 713 -5.58 26.23 -8.15
C ARG A 713 -6.32 25.39 -7.09
N LEU A 714 -5.66 24.39 -6.50
CA LEU A 714 -6.22 23.60 -5.39
C LEU A 714 -6.61 24.49 -4.21
N ARG A 715 -5.76 25.44 -3.85
CA ARG A 715 -6.01 26.39 -2.77
C ARG A 715 -7.24 27.26 -3.06
N ALA A 716 -7.34 27.82 -4.26
CA ALA A 716 -8.49 28.60 -4.70
C ALA A 716 -9.80 27.78 -4.66
N LEU A 717 -9.77 26.53 -5.11
CA LEU A 717 -10.91 25.61 -5.07
C LEU A 717 -11.35 25.27 -3.63
N THR A 718 -10.40 25.23 -2.69
CA THR A 718 -10.66 24.95 -1.27
C THR A 718 -11.29 26.16 -0.58
N GLU A 719 -10.84 27.37 -0.92
CA GLU A 719 -11.37 28.63 -0.38
C GLU A 719 -12.81 28.93 -0.87
N GLU A 720 -13.17 28.46 -2.06
CA GLU A 720 -14.52 28.62 -2.63
C GLU A 720 -15.56 27.58 -2.15
N GLY A 721 -15.15 26.56 -1.37
CA GLY A 721 -16.04 25.57 -0.76
C GLY A 721 -16.78 24.66 -1.75
N GLN A 722 -16.37 24.62 -3.02
CA GLN A 722 -16.99 23.80 -4.06
C GLN A 722 -16.31 22.43 -4.19
N PHE A 723 -16.53 21.53 -3.22
CA PHE A 723 -16.20 20.12 -3.39
C PHE A 723 -17.47 19.30 -3.61
N GLN A 724 -17.74 18.96 -4.87
CA GLN A 724 -18.53 17.77 -5.22
C GLN A 724 -17.55 16.74 -5.79
N ALA A 725 -17.34 15.64 -5.08
CA ALA A 725 -16.53 14.53 -5.56
C ALA A 725 -17.08 14.07 -6.92
N GLY A 726 -16.29 14.27 -7.98
CA GLY A 726 -16.59 13.75 -9.30
C GLY A 726 -16.57 12.22 -9.29
N PRO A 727 -17.13 11.56 -10.33
CA PRO A 727 -16.98 10.11 -10.48
C PRO A 727 -15.50 9.74 -10.49
N ASP A 728 -15.11 8.72 -9.71
CA ASP A 728 -13.75 8.19 -9.65
C ASP A 728 -13.29 7.80 -11.05
N VAL A 729 -12.36 8.58 -11.61
CA VAL A 729 -11.67 8.26 -12.85
C VAL A 729 -10.33 7.64 -12.46
N GLY A 730 -10.18 6.34 -12.71
CA GLY A 730 -8.91 5.64 -12.51
C GLY A 730 -7.86 6.20 -13.48
N VAL A 731 -6.76 6.71 -12.94
CA VAL A 731 -5.57 7.09 -13.71
C VAL A 731 -4.44 6.15 -13.30
N GLY A 732 -3.89 5.42 -14.26
CA GLY A 732 -2.79 4.48 -14.03
C GLY A 732 -1.54 4.90 -14.81
N ALA A 733 -0.40 5.02 -14.13
CA ALA A 733 0.87 5.27 -14.81
C ALA A 733 1.30 4.05 -15.65
N LEU A 734 1.63 4.28 -16.92
CA LEU A 734 2.10 3.27 -17.87
C LEU A 734 3.63 3.23 -17.94
N ALA A 735 4.27 4.39 -17.91
CA ALA A 735 5.72 4.53 -17.93
C ALA A 735 6.18 5.84 -17.28
N ALA A 736 7.43 5.88 -16.82
CA ALA A 736 8.10 7.09 -16.39
C ALA A 736 9.52 7.11 -16.97
N SER A 737 9.86 8.16 -17.70
CA SER A 737 11.20 8.44 -18.23
C SER A 737 11.80 9.63 -17.49
N HIS A 738 12.96 9.42 -16.85
CA HIS A 738 13.70 10.50 -16.20
C HIS A 738 14.88 10.90 -17.09
N ARG A 739 14.99 12.19 -17.41
CA ARG A 739 16.15 12.76 -18.07
C ARG A 739 16.91 13.62 -17.07
N VAL A 740 18.18 13.26 -16.87
CA VAL A 740 19.10 14.02 -16.04
C VAL A 740 20.07 14.74 -16.96
N ALA A 741 20.07 16.07 -16.94
CA ALA A 741 20.96 16.91 -17.72
C ALA A 741 21.72 17.86 -16.81
N TRP A 742 23.02 17.98 -17.01
CA TRP A 742 23.82 18.99 -16.33
C TRP A 742 23.58 20.35 -16.97
N GLN A 743 23.30 21.36 -16.14
CA GLN A 743 23.22 22.75 -16.56
C GLN A 743 24.36 23.52 -15.89
N GLY A 744 25.46 23.71 -16.61
CA GLY A 744 26.68 24.29 -16.05
C GLY A 744 27.46 23.32 -15.17
N ASP A 745 28.38 23.85 -14.36
CA ASP A 745 29.36 23.05 -13.63
C ASP A 745 28.79 22.38 -12.36
N ASN A 746 27.69 22.91 -11.80
CA ASN A 746 27.18 22.48 -10.49
C ASN A 746 25.67 22.21 -10.42
N ASP A 747 24.89 22.51 -11.46
CA ASP A 747 23.43 22.28 -11.45
C ASP A 747 23.06 21.06 -12.28
N VAL A 748 22.13 20.27 -11.74
CA VAL A 748 21.55 19.10 -12.38
C VAL A 748 20.07 19.35 -12.56
N ILE A 749 19.63 19.44 -13.81
CA ILE A 749 18.21 19.42 -14.17
C ILE A 749 17.77 17.96 -14.22
N VAL A 750 16.70 17.65 -13.48
CA VAL A 750 15.99 16.37 -13.59
C VAL A 750 14.60 16.64 -14.17
N GLU A 751 14.34 16.15 -15.37
CA GLU A 751 13.03 16.18 -16.01
C GLU A 751 12.42 14.78 -15.90
N SER A 752 11.15 14.69 -15.49
CA SER A 752 10.43 13.41 -15.44
C SER A 752 9.24 13.49 -16.37
N GLU A 753 9.21 12.63 -17.38
CA GLU A 753 8.10 12.46 -18.30
C GLU A 753 7.31 11.23 -17.87
N PHE A 754 6.00 11.39 -17.66
CA PHE A 754 5.11 10.30 -17.26
C PHE A 754 4.13 10.01 -18.37
N GLU A 755 4.05 8.76 -18.80
CA GLU A 755 2.94 8.26 -19.61
C GLU A 755 1.87 7.72 -18.65
N LEU A 756 0.67 8.29 -18.67
CA LEU A 756 -0.47 7.80 -17.89
C LEU A 756 -1.59 7.32 -18.82
N SER A 757 -2.32 6.32 -18.36
CA SER A 757 -3.58 5.86 -18.91
C SER A 757 -4.72 6.41 -18.06
N ASN A 758 -5.77 6.87 -18.72
CA ASN A 758 -7.00 7.29 -18.07
C ASN A 758 -8.11 6.32 -18.46
N ASP A 759 -8.70 5.63 -17.49
CA ASP A 759 -9.75 4.63 -17.72
C ASP A 759 -10.99 5.20 -18.43
N ALA A 760 -11.20 6.52 -18.37
CA ALA A 760 -12.29 7.20 -19.07
C ALA A 760 -12.01 7.44 -20.57
N ARG A 761 -10.76 7.38 -21.03
CA ARG A 761 -10.37 7.49 -22.44
C ARG A 761 -9.74 6.18 -22.89
N SER A 762 -10.55 5.28 -23.44
CA SER A 762 -10.06 4.01 -23.99
C SER A 762 -9.06 4.25 -25.13
N GLY A 763 -7.76 4.07 -24.86
CA GLY A 763 -6.74 3.80 -25.89
C GLY A 763 -5.76 4.92 -26.26
N SER A 764 -5.74 6.07 -25.59
CA SER A 764 -4.69 7.08 -25.80
C SER A 764 -3.83 7.24 -24.54
N ALA A 765 -2.59 6.75 -24.57
CA ALA A 765 -1.56 7.18 -23.64
C ALA A 765 -1.25 8.65 -23.96
N GLU A 766 -1.39 9.53 -22.98
CA GLU A 766 -0.91 10.91 -23.07
C GLU A 766 0.42 10.97 -22.31
N ALA A 767 1.39 11.69 -22.87
CA ALA A 767 2.67 11.95 -22.23
C ALA A 767 2.59 13.32 -21.53
N TRP A 768 3.01 13.37 -20.27
CA TRP A 768 3.03 14.59 -19.49
C TRP A 768 4.43 14.87 -18.97
N ASP A 769 4.94 16.05 -19.30
CA ASP A 769 6.21 16.54 -18.77
C ASP A 769 5.99 17.10 -17.36
N PHE A 770 6.69 16.59 -16.35
CA PHE A 770 6.71 17.16 -15.01
C PHE A 770 8.10 17.79 -14.77
N PRO A 771 8.25 19.12 -14.93
CA PRO A 771 9.49 19.78 -14.57
C PRO A 771 9.63 19.73 -13.05
N VAL A 772 10.75 19.17 -12.57
CA VAL A 772 11.07 19.12 -11.13
C VAL A 772 11.58 20.49 -10.64
N GLU A 773 11.84 21.42 -11.56
CA GLU A 773 12.24 22.79 -11.28
C GLU A 773 11.04 23.64 -10.83
N GLY A 774 11.14 24.27 -9.65
CA GLY A 774 10.07 25.09 -9.08
C GLY A 774 9.01 24.33 -8.25
N VAL A 775 9.19 23.02 -8.05
CA VAL A 775 8.32 22.19 -7.21
C VAL A 775 8.50 22.55 -5.74
N ARG A 776 7.39 22.74 -5.01
CA ARG A 776 7.36 22.91 -3.56
C ARG A 776 6.77 21.64 -2.93
N ASP A 777 7.36 21.22 -1.82
CA ASP A 777 6.91 20.10 -0.98
C ASP A 777 5.73 20.52 -0.08
#